data_AF-A0A2E1H558-F1
#
_entry.id   AF-A0A2E1H558-F1
#
_cell.length_a   1.000
_cell.length_b   1.000
_cell.length_c   1.000
_cell.angle_alpha   90.00
_cell.angle_beta   90.00
_cell.angle_gamma   90.00
#
_symmetry.space_group_name_H-M   'P 1'
#
loop_
_entity.id
_entity.type
_entity.pdbx_description
1 polymer ?
#
loop_
_entity_poly.entity_id
_entity_poly.type
_entity_poly.pdbx_seq_one_letter_code
_entity_poly.pdbx_strand_id
1 'polypeptide(L)'
;MLPKLSILVISLSACVSPPQEQTNFVAQLTANSVEDWIQVGGEATYTVTDGTVHGVGASGGNAFLHSPRAYADFELTCQVKMAAGGNSGIQIRSAMDGNRLRGYQIEIDGNARAYTGGLYDEGGRGWLQPLEGDGYAAARAAMTLGEWTDFRILAVGGHIQSWINSVPVCDAYDDALSSGIIAFQVHNGGVTDVKWRDIKIREIVPIKKKPSTKPRTWVSSTTWANRLSDWRLNGERAECVEGSQKYPLRTLMTLDQSLSAKVGTHRFSVMIDGTKDSETYDGFGGVVMGVGGDDVDYRLSAQVHHRPATDGGLLATLNLNGDIALYDNSQSNGKTGRWSIGGALKEGELQQLCLGQSLSHSASNEALRLQVDVEVNDIDATVMLTSYQGTSDTVVSNCTATGVAHHQIDGLFGLVSHLGADGAGYAFSAFSNYGELGSQQRAHDFGPVVGLQYTQTAGRVRLNAQLVPLENYANLTADLLVKEQGKWHVASTSSLKKVSWNMLFEFSRDFKNEEPFKIVLHAEEFADYAYHGKFAAEPQEDFALASLNCLKHYVGDLQWNSDSIWFPHQEIVDNVQLQKVDMLYFAGDQLYEGDIDPVDNRNLDKLTKDYLYKWYRFYWSLGELTRNLPSVSIPDDHDIYQGNLWGAGGRLAKPDKSRGLTAQDSGGYVHAIEFVNVVHETQTGHLPRGMDQGKCESGMSVYFTDFKYANVDFAIVSDRQFKDSASDVVPDGKFKNGWAQAVGYDPRDADVPGAQLLGERQEKFLSRWASRKDGDYQKVVLSQTPFCNLATLPEKSMSGSVLPSLPTPEKGEYPQGYKFAADTDSGGWPQSARNRAVQIIGDADAIHLAGDQHLGSLLRYTDVGSVVFTSPAMANTWPRRWWPPLWGKNAVPGAPHYTGDFIDGFGNPITVIAVANPINTGLEPASLYDRMPGYGVIRFSDDVIFECWPRWVNPSDKGAQQFEGWPFILTK
;
A
#
# COMPACT_ATOMS: atom_id res chain seq x y z
N MET A 1 -77.32 14.34 8.38
CA MET A 1 -78.19 13.16 8.40
C MET A 1 -77.37 11.97 8.87
N LEU A 2 -77.98 11.17 9.75
CA LEU A 2 -77.60 9.95 10.51
C LEU A 2 -76.69 8.90 9.79
N PRO A 3 -76.16 7.85 10.46
CA PRO A 3 -75.82 7.61 11.89
C PRO A 3 -74.47 6.85 12.11
N LYS A 4 -74.17 6.57 13.38
CA LYS A 4 -73.14 5.63 13.90
C LYS A 4 -73.22 4.22 13.29
N LEU A 5 -72.07 3.55 13.16
CA LEU A 5 -71.96 2.10 13.28
C LEU A 5 -70.69 1.73 14.08
N SER A 6 -70.89 0.95 15.14
CA SER A 6 -69.85 0.41 16.02
C SER A 6 -69.05 -0.69 15.32
N ILE A 7 -67.73 -0.71 15.48
CA ILE A 7 -66.91 -1.91 15.26
C ILE A 7 -66.06 -2.19 16.50
N LEU A 8 -66.22 -3.42 16.96
CA LEU A 8 -65.56 -4.13 18.04
C LEU A 8 -64.04 -4.19 17.81
N VAL A 9 -63.24 -3.65 18.73
CA VAL A 9 -61.77 -3.81 18.72
C VAL A 9 -61.43 -5.07 19.52
N ILE A 10 -61.05 -6.14 18.82
CA ILE A 10 -60.40 -7.31 19.40
C ILE A 10 -58.91 -6.98 19.51
N SER A 11 -58.41 -6.81 20.74
CA SER A 11 -56.99 -6.68 21.02
C SER A 11 -56.32 -8.06 20.97
N LEU A 12 -55.72 -8.40 19.83
CA LEU A 12 -54.70 -9.45 19.77
C LEU A 12 -53.35 -8.83 20.18
N SER A 13 -52.92 -9.09 21.42
CA SER A 13 -51.54 -8.92 21.82
C SER A 13 -50.69 -10.00 21.16
N ALA A 14 -50.15 -9.71 19.98
CA ALA A 14 -49.04 -10.47 19.44
C ALA A 14 -47.76 -10.04 20.17
N CYS A 15 -47.14 -10.97 20.90
CA CYS A 15 -45.78 -10.81 21.38
C CYS A 15 -44.86 -10.66 20.16
N VAL A 16 -44.36 -9.45 19.92
CA VAL A 16 -43.30 -9.21 18.94
C VAL A 16 -41.99 -9.60 19.62
N SER A 17 -41.46 -10.75 19.25
CA SER A 17 -40.07 -11.11 19.51
C SER A 17 -39.14 -10.07 18.86
N PRO A 18 -37.99 -9.72 19.48
CA PRO A 18 -37.03 -8.82 18.84
C PRO A 18 -36.56 -9.39 17.49
N PRO A 19 -36.18 -8.54 16.53
CA PRO A 19 -35.74 -8.99 15.21
C PRO A 19 -34.52 -9.89 15.37
N GLN A 20 -34.69 -11.15 15.00
CA GLN A 20 -33.61 -12.13 14.90
C GLN A 20 -32.75 -11.71 13.70
N GLU A 21 -31.47 -11.41 13.93
CA GLU A 21 -30.48 -11.21 12.85
C GLU A 21 -30.56 -12.41 11.90
N GLN A 22 -31.03 -12.19 10.67
CA GLN A 22 -30.92 -13.17 9.60
C GLN A 22 -29.50 -13.14 9.04
N THR A 23 -28.55 -13.67 9.80
CA THR A 23 -27.31 -14.20 9.24
C THR A 23 -27.69 -15.46 8.46
N ASN A 24 -27.72 -15.35 7.12
CA ASN A 24 -27.96 -16.50 6.26
C ASN A 24 -26.72 -17.42 6.30
N PHE A 25 -26.88 -18.66 6.74
CA PHE A 25 -25.80 -19.63 6.89
C PHE A 25 -25.84 -20.67 5.78
N VAL A 26 -24.72 -20.93 5.11
CA VAL A 26 -24.56 -22.04 4.17
C VAL A 26 -23.68 -23.12 4.80
N ALA A 27 -24.19 -24.36 4.79
CA ALA A 27 -23.56 -25.64 5.18
C ALA A 27 -22.93 -25.73 6.58
N GLN A 28 -23.63 -26.45 7.46
CA GLN A 28 -23.20 -26.84 8.79
C GLN A 28 -22.18 -28.00 8.69
N LEU A 29 -20.88 -27.71 8.70
CA LEU A 29 -19.84 -28.72 8.96
C LEU A 29 -19.65 -28.83 10.46
N THR A 30 -20.38 -29.74 11.10
CA THR A 30 -20.19 -30.07 12.51
C THR A 30 -18.92 -30.91 12.70
N ALA A 31 -17.90 -30.36 13.35
CA ALA A 31 -16.89 -31.17 14.02
C ALA A 31 -17.52 -31.69 15.34
N ASN A 32 -17.95 -32.96 15.35
CA ASN A 32 -18.73 -33.53 16.46
C ASN A 32 -17.90 -34.32 17.49
N SER A 33 -16.57 -34.31 17.43
CA SER A 33 -15.77 -34.94 18.47
C SER A 33 -14.42 -34.26 18.67
N VAL A 34 -13.94 -34.38 19.91
CA VAL A 34 -12.62 -33.96 20.40
C VAL A 34 -11.72 -35.16 20.70
N GLU A 35 -12.16 -36.34 20.29
CA GLU A 35 -11.47 -37.62 20.51
C GLU A 35 -10.18 -37.73 19.68
N ASP A 36 -10.12 -37.01 18.56
CA ASP A 36 -8.95 -36.94 17.65
C ASP A 36 -8.05 -35.71 17.90
N TRP A 37 -8.24 -35.00 19.01
CA TRP A 37 -7.46 -33.80 19.32
C TRP A 37 -6.11 -34.17 19.96
N ILE A 38 -5.11 -33.32 19.74
CA ILE A 38 -3.71 -33.61 20.09
C ILE A 38 -3.34 -32.78 21.32
N GLN A 39 -2.77 -33.44 22.34
CA GLN A 39 -2.24 -32.76 23.51
C GLN A 39 -0.79 -32.32 23.28
N VAL A 40 -0.49 -31.07 23.63
CA VAL A 40 0.87 -30.49 23.64
C VAL A 40 1.09 -29.70 24.94
N GLY A 41 2.34 -29.36 25.24
CA GLY A 41 2.70 -28.55 26.42
C GLY A 41 2.92 -29.37 27.69
N GLY A 42 2.38 -28.87 28.80
CA GLY A 42 2.58 -29.41 30.14
C GLY A 42 1.89 -30.75 30.42
N GLU A 43 2.08 -31.27 31.63
CA GLU A 43 1.70 -32.63 32.05
C GLU A 43 0.23 -32.75 32.53
N ALA A 44 -0.62 -31.77 32.22
CA ALA A 44 -2.03 -31.84 32.59
C ALA A 44 -2.70 -33.08 31.99
N THR A 45 -3.72 -33.61 32.67
CA THR A 45 -4.49 -34.74 32.14
C THR A 45 -5.77 -34.26 31.47
N TYR A 46 -6.00 -34.71 30.25
CA TYR A 46 -7.28 -34.56 29.55
C TYR A 46 -7.97 -35.92 29.47
N THR A 47 -9.18 -36.03 30.01
CA THR A 47 -10.02 -37.22 29.88
C THR A 47 -11.33 -36.87 29.19
N VAL A 48 -11.74 -37.67 28.20
CA VAL A 48 -13.03 -37.51 27.53
C VAL A 48 -13.99 -38.57 28.06
N THR A 49 -15.15 -38.16 28.57
CA THR A 49 -16.21 -39.07 29.05
C THR A 49 -17.57 -38.47 28.74
N ASP A 50 -18.45 -39.23 28.09
CA ASP A 50 -19.80 -38.82 27.70
C ASP A 50 -19.84 -37.45 26.97
N GLY A 51 -18.90 -37.23 26.04
CA GLY A 51 -18.77 -35.98 25.29
C GLY A 51 -18.28 -34.77 26.10
N THR A 52 -17.85 -34.99 27.35
CA THR A 52 -17.23 -33.96 28.20
C THR A 52 -15.71 -34.14 28.21
N VAL A 53 -14.98 -33.10 27.83
CA VAL A 53 -13.54 -32.97 28.06
C VAL A 53 -13.32 -32.48 29.47
N HIS A 54 -12.57 -33.21 30.28
CA HIS A 54 -12.16 -32.80 31.61
C HIS A 54 -10.65 -32.61 31.65
N GLY A 55 -10.22 -31.36 31.83
CA GLY A 55 -8.82 -30.98 32.02
C GLY A 55 -8.51 -30.77 33.50
N VAL A 56 -7.47 -31.44 33.99
CA VAL A 56 -6.99 -31.31 35.38
C VAL A 56 -5.52 -30.92 35.37
N GLY A 57 -5.20 -29.84 36.07
CA GLY A 57 -3.87 -29.27 36.15
C GLY A 57 -2.87 -30.21 36.81
N ALA A 58 -1.63 -30.18 36.29
CA ALA A 58 -0.47 -30.82 36.86
C ALA A 58 0.69 -29.82 36.97
N SER A 59 1.84 -30.27 37.46
CA SER A 59 3.10 -29.56 37.31
C SER A 59 3.57 -29.58 35.84
N GLY A 60 4.44 -28.65 35.43
CA GLY A 60 5.14 -28.75 34.13
C GLY A 60 4.72 -27.77 33.03
N GLY A 61 4.00 -26.69 33.34
CA GLY A 61 3.67 -25.64 32.37
C GLY A 61 2.24 -25.71 31.83
N ASN A 62 1.89 -24.80 30.91
CA ASN A 62 0.55 -24.78 30.29
C ASN A 62 0.41 -25.97 29.34
N ALA A 63 -0.68 -26.70 29.45
CA ALA A 63 -1.04 -27.78 28.54
C ALA A 63 -2.20 -27.35 27.63
N PHE A 64 -2.25 -27.91 26.43
CA PHE A 64 -3.26 -27.58 25.44
C PHE A 64 -3.73 -28.84 24.73
N LEU A 65 -5.04 -29.03 24.64
CA LEU A 65 -5.66 -30.03 23.76
C LEU A 65 -6.18 -29.30 22.53
N HIS A 66 -5.55 -29.48 21.36
CA HIS A 66 -5.82 -28.69 20.16
C HIS A 66 -6.43 -29.48 19.00
N SER A 67 -7.13 -28.76 18.12
CA SER A 67 -7.77 -29.30 16.93
C SER A 67 -6.73 -29.83 15.92
N PRO A 68 -7.06 -30.88 15.14
CA PRO A 68 -6.14 -31.45 14.15
C PRO A 68 -5.91 -30.54 12.93
N ARG A 69 -6.71 -29.48 12.77
CA ARG A 69 -6.60 -28.52 11.68
C ARG A 69 -6.87 -27.09 12.14
N ALA A 70 -6.49 -26.14 11.31
CA ALA A 70 -6.75 -24.72 11.50
C ALA A 70 -8.15 -24.31 11.03
N TYR A 71 -8.66 -23.23 11.63
CA TYR A 71 -9.92 -22.56 11.29
C TYR A 71 -9.67 -21.07 11.08
N ALA A 72 -10.31 -20.48 10.07
CA ALA A 72 -10.22 -19.05 9.75
C ALA A 72 -11.44 -18.29 10.28
N ASP A 73 -12.54 -18.31 9.52
CA ASP A 73 -13.82 -17.73 9.93
C ASP A 73 -14.72 -18.82 10.50
N PHE A 74 -15.16 -18.62 11.74
CA PHE A 74 -15.99 -19.60 12.42
C PHE A 74 -16.83 -18.99 13.53
N GLU A 75 -17.88 -19.71 13.87
CA GLU A 75 -18.54 -19.62 15.15
C GLU A 75 -18.23 -20.88 15.96
N LEU A 76 -17.66 -20.71 17.15
CA LEU A 76 -17.48 -21.76 18.14
C LEU A 76 -18.50 -21.57 19.26
N THR A 77 -19.25 -22.63 19.58
CA THR A 77 -20.11 -22.68 20.76
C THR A 77 -19.70 -23.87 21.62
N CYS A 78 -19.71 -23.70 22.94
CA CYS A 78 -19.48 -24.79 23.90
C CYS A 78 -20.05 -24.43 25.26
N GLN A 79 -20.16 -25.42 26.15
CA GLN A 79 -20.40 -25.19 27.56
C GLN A 79 -19.12 -25.40 28.35
N VAL A 80 -18.82 -24.50 29.28
CA VAL A 80 -17.63 -24.52 30.13
C VAL A 80 -18.06 -24.61 31.59
N LYS A 81 -17.35 -25.42 32.38
CA LYS A 81 -17.50 -25.47 33.84
C LYS A 81 -16.12 -25.42 34.49
N MET A 82 -15.85 -24.35 35.24
CA MET A 82 -14.55 -24.09 35.90
C MET A 82 -14.70 -24.13 37.43
N ALA A 83 -13.78 -24.78 38.12
CA ALA A 83 -13.66 -24.71 39.58
C ALA A 83 -13.02 -23.38 40.03
N ALA A 84 -13.28 -22.97 41.28
CA ALA A 84 -12.70 -21.73 41.80
C ALA A 84 -11.18 -21.82 42.00
N GLY A 85 -10.46 -20.73 41.70
CA GLY A 85 -9.02 -20.58 41.89
C GLY A 85 -8.15 -20.99 40.71
N GLY A 86 -8.71 -21.63 39.67
CA GLY A 86 -8.00 -22.01 38.45
C GLY A 86 -7.95 -20.90 37.39
N ASN A 87 -7.15 -21.11 36.35
CA ASN A 87 -7.16 -20.31 35.11
C ASN A 87 -7.09 -21.23 33.90
N SER A 88 -7.71 -20.82 32.80
CA SER A 88 -7.83 -21.56 31.55
C SER A 88 -8.13 -20.59 30.42
N GLY A 89 -8.19 -21.09 29.20
CA GLY A 89 -8.71 -20.35 28.06
C GLY A 89 -9.07 -21.26 26.90
N ILE A 90 -9.77 -20.68 25.93
CA ILE A 90 -10.00 -21.29 24.63
C ILE A 90 -9.13 -20.54 23.63
N GLN A 91 -8.08 -21.20 23.16
CA GLN A 91 -7.24 -20.70 22.08
C GLN A 91 -8.06 -20.67 20.79
N ILE A 92 -7.95 -19.57 20.06
CA ILE A 92 -8.55 -19.37 18.73
C ILE A 92 -7.48 -18.85 17.79
N ARG A 93 -7.43 -19.37 16.56
CA ARG A 93 -6.44 -18.98 15.54
C ARG A 93 -4.98 -19.00 16.04
N SER A 94 -4.68 -19.83 17.05
CA SER A 94 -3.33 -19.92 17.60
C SER A 94 -2.44 -20.77 16.70
N ALA A 95 -1.13 -20.57 16.78
CA ALA A 95 -0.12 -21.36 16.08
C ALA A 95 0.69 -22.20 17.08
N MET A 96 1.29 -23.29 16.57
CA MET A 96 2.27 -24.09 17.31
C MET A 96 3.57 -23.28 17.46
N ASP A 97 4.10 -23.22 18.68
CA ASP A 97 5.41 -22.66 19.01
C ASP A 97 6.20 -23.72 19.79
N GLY A 98 6.97 -24.54 19.06
CA GLY A 98 7.60 -25.74 19.60
C GLY A 98 6.56 -26.71 20.17
N ASN A 99 6.62 -26.96 21.49
CA ASN A 99 5.64 -27.79 22.21
C ASN A 99 4.59 -26.94 22.96
N ARG A 100 4.36 -25.69 22.57
CA ARG A 100 3.36 -24.79 23.18
C ARG A 100 2.51 -24.13 22.10
N LEU A 101 1.54 -23.34 22.52
CA LEU A 101 0.73 -22.50 21.63
C LEU A 101 1.03 -21.02 21.86
N ARG A 102 1.00 -20.26 20.76
CA ARG A 102 1.05 -18.80 20.75
C ARG A 102 -0.11 -18.24 19.93
N GLY A 103 -0.81 -17.24 20.44
CA GLY A 103 -1.88 -16.56 19.73
C GLY A 103 -3.10 -16.24 20.59
N TYR A 104 -4.22 -15.90 19.94
CA TYR A 104 -5.40 -15.43 20.64
C TYR A 104 -6.03 -16.49 21.56
N GLN A 105 -6.47 -16.01 22.71
CA GLN A 105 -7.13 -16.75 23.78
C GLN A 105 -8.39 -15.99 24.20
N ILE A 106 -9.53 -16.69 24.25
CA ILE A 106 -10.67 -16.25 25.04
C ILE A 106 -10.52 -16.78 26.46
N GLU A 107 -10.35 -15.87 27.40
CA GLU A 107 -10.01 -16.17 28.79
C GLU A 107 -11.13 -16.93 29.53
N ILE A 108 -10.75 -17.86 30.41
CA ILE A 108 -11.61 -18.45 31.44
C ILE A 108 -10.94 -18.26 32.81
N ASP A 109 -11.45 -17.33 33.59
CA ASP A 109 -10.83 -16.89 34.84
C ASP A 109 -11.61 -17.39 36.07
N GLY A 110 -11.04 -18.34 36.80
CA GLY A 110 -11.59 -18.88 38.04
C GLY A 110 -11.32 -18.02 39.28
N ASN A 111 -10.67 -16.85 39.13
CA ASN A 111 -10.26 -15.99 40.24
C ASN A 111 -11.19 -14.78 40.41
N ALA A 112 -11.00 -14.04 41.50
CA ALA A 112 -11.77 -12.84 41.83
C ALA A 112 -11.67 -11.70 40.78
N ARG A 113 -10.68 -11.76 39.87
CA ARG A 113 -10.52 -10.82 38.75
C ARG A 113 -11.66 -10.96 37.72
N ALA A 114 -12.14 -12.18 37.49
CA ALA A 114 -13.29 -12.51 36.66
C ALA A 114 -13.24 -11.98 35.22
N TYR A 115 -12.11 -12.12 34.53
CA TYR A 115 -11.94 -11.67 33.13
C TYR A 115 -12.42 -12.66 32.07
N THR A 116 -13.27 -13.62 32.45
CA THR A 116 -13.82 -14.62 31.53
C THR A 116 -14.47 -13.97 30.32
N GLY A 117 -14.08 -14.42 29.12
CA GLY A 117 -14.56 -13.91 27.84
C GLY A 117 -13.70 -12.80 27.24
N GLY A 118 -12.77 -12.21 27.98
CA GLY A 118 -11.80 -11.23 27.45
C GLY A 118 -10.80 -11.86 26.47
N LEU A 119 -10.16 -11.02 25.66
CA LEU A 119 -9.19 -11.45 24.64
C LEU A 119 -7.75 -11.22 25.10
N TYR A 120 -6.97 -12.30 25.12
CA TYR A 120 -5.56 -12.32 25.49
C TYR A 120 -4.73 -12.95 24.35
N ASP A 121 -3.50 -12.52 24.15
CA ASP A 121 -2.58 -13.04 23.14
C ASP A 121 -1.47 -13.85 23.83
N GLU A 122 -1.75 -15.15 24.03
CA GLU A 122 -0.89 -16.11 24.73
C GLU A 122 0.48 -16.20 24.06
N GLY A 123 1.56 -16.07 24.84
CA GLY A 123 2.93 -16.05 24.32
C GLY A 123 3.25 -14.87 23.40
N GLY A 124 2.34 -13.90 23.25
CA GLY A 124 2.46 -12.75 22.36
C GLY A 124 2.33 -11.43 23.12
N ARG A 125 1.39 -10.60 22.70
CA ARG A 125 1.22 -9.20 23.14
C ARG A 125 0.57 -9.05 24.51
N GLY A 126 0.06 -10.13 25.11
CA GLY A 126 -0.69 -10.07 26.37
C GLY A 126 -2.15 -9.65 26.17
N TRP A 127 -2.72 -8.84 27.07
CA TRP A 127 -4.14 -8.47 27.01
C TRP A 127 -4.44 -7.54 25.82
N LEU A 128 -5.30 -8.00 24.91
CA LEU A 128 -5.81 -7.20 23.79
C LEU A 128 -7.13 -6.53 24.15
N GLN A 129 -8.02 -7.25 24.86
CA GLN A 129 -9.24 -6.68 25.43
C GLN A 129 -9.48 -7.25 26.84
N PRO A 130 -8.88 -6.64 27.88
CA PRO A 130 -9.19 -6.97 29.27
C PRO A 130 -10.55 -6.40 29.71
N LEU A 131 -11.11 -6.90 30.81
CA LEU A 131 -12.38 -6.41 31.37
C LEU A 131 -12.16 -5.40 32.49
N GLU A 132 -11.43 -4.33 32.21
CA GLU A 132 -11.08 -3.26 33.16
C GLU A 132 -12.12 -2.14 33.23
N GLY A 133 -12.44 -1.66 34.43
CA GLY A 133 -13.38 -0.56 34.67
C GLY A 133 -14.84 -1.00 34.88
N ASP A 134 -15.70 -0.04 35.22
CA ASP A 134 -17.08 -0.30 35.67
C ASP A 134 -18.02 -0.78 34.56
N GLY A 135 -17.72 -0.46 33.30
CA GLY A 135 -18.51 -0.85 32.13
C GLY A 135 -18.64 -2.37 31.92
N TYR A 136 -17.73 -3.16 32.50
CA TYR A 136 -17.71 -4.62 32.36
C TYR A 136 -18.34 -5.37 33.55
N ALA A 137 -19.05 -4.69 34.45
CA ALA A 137 -19.66 -5.35 35.62
C ALA A 137 -20.58 -6.52 35.24
N ALA A 138 -21.39 -6.36 34.18
CA ALA A 138 -22.25 -7.44 33.67
C ALA A 138 -21.45 -8.60 33.06
N ALA A 139 -20.38 -8.30 32.33
CA ALA A 139 -19.50 -9.31 31.73
C ALA A 139 -18.75 -10.13 32.80
N ARG A 140 -18.18 -9.45 33.81
CA ARG A 140 -17.51 -10.12 34.95
C ARG A 140 -18.44 -10.98 35.80
N ALA A 141 -19.74 -10.66 35.82
CA ALA A 141 -20.76 -11.43 36.53
C ALA A 141 -21.41 -12.54 35.68
N ALA A 142 -21.04 -12.68 34.39
CA ALA A 142 -21.74 -13.56 33.45
C ALA A 142 -21.46 -15.06 33.68
N MET A 143 -20.34 -15.41 34.31
CA MET A 143 -19.97 -16.79 34.62
C MET A 143 -20.11 -17.08 36.11
N THR A 144 -20.79 -18.18 36.45
CA THR A 144 -20.83 -18.72 37.83
C THR A 144 -19.90 -19.91 37.95
N LEU A 145 -18.91 -19.83 38.83
CA LEU A 145 -17.94 -20.91 39.06
C LEU A 145 -18.63 -22.16 39.63
N GLY A 146 -18.22 -23.34 39.16
CA GLY A 146 -18.85 -24.61 39.52
C GLY A 146 -20.17 -24.92 38.80
N GLU A 147 -20.62 -24.04 37.89
CA GLU A 147 -21.80 -24.26 37.04
C GLU A 147 -21.40 -24.33 35.56
N TRP A 148 -22.27 -24.94 34.74
CA TRP A 148 -22.10 -24.92 33.29
C TRP A 148 -22.48 -23.55 32.75
N THR A 149 -21.61 -22.99 31.93
CA THR A 149 -21.73 -21.65 31.34
C THR A 149 -21.66 -21.75 29.82
N ASP A 150 -22.58 -21.12 29.11
CA ASP A 150 -22.59 -21.11 27.65
C ASP A 150 -21.57 -20.11 27.12
N PHE A 151 -20.69 -20.57 26.22
CA PHE A 151 -19.74 -19.75 25.48
C PHE A 151 -20.16 -19.72 24.01
N ARG A 152 -20.12 -18.52 23.42
CA ARG A 152 -20.16 -18.31 21.97
C ARG A 152 -18.97 -17.44 21.59
N ILE A 153 -18.22 -17.84 20.58
CA ILE A 153 -17.08 -17.11 20.04
C ILE A 153 -17.31 -16.99 18.54
N LEU A 154 -17.27 -15.78 18.01
CA LEU A 154 -17.42 -15.50 16.59
C LEU A 154 -16.14 -14.83 16.10
N ALA A 155 -15.47 -15.44 15.15
CA ALA A 155 -14.27 -14.91 14.52
C ALA A 155 -14.53 -14.82 13.01
N VAL A 156 -14.63 -13.61 12.45
CA VAL A 156 -14.89 -13.37 11.01
C VAL A 156 -13.99 -12.25 10.52
N GLY A 157 -13.11 -12.53 9.56
CA GLY A 157 -12.04 -11.58 9.20
C GLY A 157 -11.19 -11.25 10.42
N GLY A 158 -10.82 -9.98 10.64
CA GLY A 158 -10.15 -9.54 11.88
C GLY A 158 -11.08 -9.37 13.09
N HIS A 159 -12.39 -9.60 12.96
CA HIS A 159 -13.37 -9.33 14.01
C HIS A 159 -13.54 -10.53 14.94
N ILE A 160 -13.24 -10.36 16.24
CA ILE A 160 -13.30 -11.39 17.27
C ILE A 160 -14.27 -10.95 18.37
N GLN A 161 -15.33 -11.75 18.54
CA GLN A 161 -16.38 -11.49 19.50
C GLN A 161 -16.60 -12.69 20.41
N SER A 162 -16.97 -12.42 21.67
CA SER A 162 -17.32 -13.47 22.63
C SER A 162 -18.56 -13.11 23.42
N TRP A 163 -19.33 -14.14 23.79
CA TRP A 163 -20.48 -14.05 24.69
C TRP A 163 -20.42 -15.14 25.75
N ILE A 164 -20.79 -14.78 26.98
CA ILE A 164 -20.87 -15.66 28.14
C ILE A 164 -22.31 -15.63 28.65
N ASN A 165 -23.02 -16.76 28.65
CA ASN A 165 -24.46 -16.81 28.95
C ASN A 165 -25.28 -15.75 28.20
N SER A 166 -24.99 -15.56 26.90
CA SER A 166 -25.56 -14.53 26.02
C SER A 166 -25.20 -13.07 26.35
N VAL A 167 -24.40 -12.80 27.39
CA VAL A 167 -23.86 -11.47 27.69
C VAL A 167 -22.65 -11.20 26.78
N PRO A 168 -22.63 -10.14 25.96
CA PRO A 168 -21.47 -9.80 25.14
C PRO A 168 -20.28 -9.38 26.03
N VAL A 169 -19.09 -9.86 25.71
CA VAL A 169 -17.88 -9.62 26.50
C VAL A 169 -16.75 -9.04 25.65
N CYS A 170 -16.28 -9.75 24.63
CA CYS A 170 -15.27 -9.28 23.68
C CYS A 170 -15.92 -8.73 22.40
N ASP A 171 -15.35 -7.65 21.86
CA ASP A 171 -15.72 -7.05 20.57
C ASP A 171 -14.48 -6.34 19.99
N ALA A 172 -13.49 -7.15 19.61
CA ALA A 172 -12.17 -6.73 19.22
C ALA A 172 -11.96 -6.87 17.71
N TYR A 173 -11.19 -5.96 17.11
CA TYR A 173 -10.69 -6.12 15.74
C TYR A 173 -9.17 -6.24 15.80
N ASP A 174 -8.64 -7.41 15.42
CA ASP A 174 -7.21 -7.70 15.35
C ASP A 174 -6.97 -8.71 14.21
N ASP A 175 -6.17 -8.32 13.22
CA ASP A 175 -5.88 -9.09 12.01
C ASP A 175 -4.51 -9.76 12.03
N ALA A 176 -3.79 -9.72 13.17
CA ALA A 176 -2.47 -10.33 13.31
C ALA A 176 -2.48 -11.85 13.06
N LEU A 177 -3.56 -12.54 13.45
CA LEU A 177 -3.79 -13.96 13.18
C LEU A 177 -5.13 -14.16 12.47
N SER A 178 -5.06 -14.54 11.19
CA SER A 178 -6.24 -14.72 10.33
C SER A 178 -6.79 -16.15 10.33
N SER A 179 -5.97 -17.13 10.71
CA SER A 179 -6.35 -18.53 10.87
C SER A 179 -5.41 -19.25 11.83
N GLY A 180 -5.85 -20.38 12.37
CA GLY A 180 -5.01 -21.22 13.23
C GLY A 180 -5.84 -22.25 14.00
N ILE A 181 -5.20 -22.99 14.90
CA ILE A 181 -5.86 -24.06 15.67
C ILE A 181 -6.74 -23.50 16.79
N ILE A 182 -7.75 -24.29 17.14
CA ILE A 182 -8.54 -24.09 18.36
C ILE A 182 -7.98 -25.04 19.43
N ALA A 183 -7.81 -24.57 20.66
CA ALA A 183 -7.32 -25.43 21.74
C ALA A 183 -7.93 -25.11 23.10
N PHE A 184 -8.04 -26.12 23.95
CA PHE A 184 -8.50 -25.99 25.33
C PHE A 184 -7.31 -26.02 26.27
N GLN A 185 -7.04 -24.89 26.94
CA GLN A 185 -5.89 -24.74 27.81
C GLN A 185 -6.17 -25.29 29.22
N VAL A 186 -5.19 -25.97 29.81
CA VAL A 186 -5.10 -26.15 31.25
C VAL A 186 -3.86 -25.40 31.74
N HIS A 187 -4.07 -24.32 32.49
CA HIS A 187 -2.99 -23.46 32.96
C HIS A 187 -2.09 -24.18 33.99
N ASN A 188 -0.81 -23.80 34.01
CA ASN A 188 0.16 -24.30 34.98
C ASN A 188 -0.25 -24.00 36.43
N GLY A 189 0.21 -24.82 37.36
CA GLY A 189 0.07 -24.58 38.81
C GLY A 189 -0.79 -25.60 39.55
N GLY A 190 -1.28 -26.64 38.86
CA GLY A 190 -1.96 -27.78 39.49
C GLY A 190 -3.34 -27.51 40.10
N VAL A 191 -3.85 -26.28 40.01
CA VAL A 191 -5.14 -25.87 40.60
C VAL A 191 -6.29 -25.80 39.59
N THR A 192 -5.99 -25.86 38.29
CA THR A 192 -7.01 -25.78 37.24
C THR A 192 -7.81 -27.08 37.16
N ASP A 193 -9.12 -26.99 37.36
CA ASP A 193 -10.11 -28.05 37.09
C ASP A 193 -11.22 -27.45 36.23
N VAL A 194 -11.24 -27.85 34.96
CA VAL A 194 -12.11 -27.27 33.94
C VAL A 194 -12.69 -28.34 33.04
N LYS A 195 -13.96 -28.16 32.67
CA LYS A 195 -14.69 -29.08 31.81
C LYS A 195 -15.31 -28.34 30.64
N TRP A 196 -15.25 -28.95 29.46
CA TRP A 196 -15.90 -28.48 28.24
C TRP A 196 -16.82 -29.56 27.69
N ARG A 197 -18.01 -29.18 27.21
CA ARG A 197 -18.91 -30.09 26.49
C ARG A 197 -19.70 -29.32 25.43
N ASP A 198 -20.47 -30.05 24.62
CA ASP A 198 -21.29 -29.49 23.55
C ASP A 198 -20.50 -28.58 22.60
N ILE A 199 -19.24 -28.93 22.35
CA ILE A 199 -18.31 -28.18 21.49
C ILE A 199 -18.77 -28.31 20.05
N LYS A 200 -19.12 -27.18 19.43
CA LYS A 200 -19.58 -27.10 18.04
C LYS A 200 -18.85 -25.95 17.37
N ILE A 201 -18.11 -26.28 16.32
CA ILE A 201 -17.46 -25.30 15.45
C ILE A 201 -18.23 -25.30 14.13
N ARG A 202 -18.65 -24.12 13.69
CA ARG A 202 -19.26 -23.88 12.39
C ARG A 202 -18.38 -22.92 11.63
N GLU A 203 -17.76 -23.40 10.55
CA GLU A 203 -17.06 -22.50 9.63
C GLU A 203 -18.04 -21.56 8.94
N ILE A 204 -17.62 -20.31 8.82
CA ILE A 204 -18.36 -19.28 8.11
C ILE A 204 -17.67 -19.12 6.77
N VAL A 205 -18.23 -19.79 5.77
CA VAL A 205 -17.83 -19.57 4.38
C VAL A 205 -18.62 -18.36 3.90
N PRO A 206 -17.96 -17.31 3.37
CA PRO A 206 -18.66 -16.20 2.75
C PRO A 206 -19.65 -16.77 1.72
N ILE A 207 -20.93 -16.39 1.82
CA ILE A 207 -21.88 -16.70 0.76
C ILE A 207 -21.27 -16.11 -0.52
N LYS A 208 -21.08 -16.94 -1.55
CA LYS A 208 -20.86 -16.45 -2.91
C LYS A 208 -22.08 -15.62 -3.29
N LYS A 209 -22.06 -14.33 -2.96
CA LYS A 209 -23.06 -13.36 -3.41
C LYS A 209 -23.07 -13.46 -4.93
N LYS A 210 -24.26 -13.60 -5.50
CA LYS A 210 -24.40 -13.78 -6.96
C LYS A 210 -23.65 -12.63 -7.63
N PRO A 211 -22.59 -12.90 -8.41
CA PRO A 211 -21.77 -11.83 -8.96
C PRO A 211 -22.65 -10.87 -9.75
N SER A 212 -22.30 -9.58 -9.70
CA SER A 212 -22.86 -8.63 -10.65
C SER A 212 -22.74 -9.21 -12.07
N THR A 213 -23.84 -9.26 -12.80
CA THR A 213 -23.86 -9.74 -14.19
C THR A 213 -23.20 -8.76 -15.16
N LYS A 214 -22.84 -7.56 -14.69
CA LYS A 214 -22.15 -6.57 -15.51
C LYS A 214 -20.64 -6.68 -15.34
N PRO A 215 -19.86 -6.58 -16.43
CA PRO A 215 -18.41 -6.60 -16.33
C PRO A 215 -17.86 -5.46 -15.47
N ARG A 216 -16.87 -5.74 -14.62
CA ARG A 216 -16.09 -4.73 -13.88
C ARG A 216 -14.59 -4.99 -13.97
N THR A 217 -13.78 -3.95 -13.91
CA THR A 217 -12.32 -4.08 -14.05
C THR A 217 -11.68 -4.75 -12.82
N TRP A 218 -12.03 -4.35 -11.59
CA TRP A 218 -11.51 -5.00 -10.40
C TRP A 218 -12.15 -6.38 -10.18
N VAL A 219 -11.33 -7.43 -10.06
CA VAL A 219 -11.84 -8.81 -9.99
C VAL A 219 -12.42 -9.13 -8.61
N SER A 220 -11.58 -9.09 -7.57
CA SER A 220 -11.98 -9.36 -6.18
C SER A 220 -10.96 -8.80 -5.18
N SER A 221 -11.32 -8.80 -3.89
CA SER A 221 -10.41 -8.37 -2.81
C SER A 221 -9.23 -9.32 -2.61
N THR A 222 -9.38 -10.59 -2.96
CA THR A 222 -8.34 -11.59 -2.74
C THR A 222 -7.39 -11.74 -3.93
N THR A 223 -7.42 -10.81 -4.90
CA THR A 223 -6.66 -10.92 -6.14
C THR A 223 -5.99 -9.62 -6.55
N TRP A 224 -4.79 -9.71 -7.14
CA TRP A 224 -4.08 -8.60 -7.78
C TRP A 224 -3.76 -8.90 -9.25
N ALA A 225 -4.06 -7.94 -10.12
CA ALA A 225 -3.82 -8.04 -11.55
C ALA A 225 -2.60 -7.19 -11.96
N ASN A 226 -1.60 -7.80 -12.60
CA ASN A 226 -0.37 -7.13 -13.09
C ASN A 226 -0.52 -6.41 -14.44
N ARG A 227 -1.74 -5.99 -14.74
CA ARG A 227 -2.12 -4.57 -14.79
C ARG A 227 -3.63 -4.56 -14.68
N LEU A 228 -4.17 -3.86 -13.69
CA LEU A 228 -5.59 -3.92 -13.33
C LEU A 228 -6.54 -3.78 -14.53
N SER A 229 -6.28 -2.84 -15.44
CA SER A 229 -7.12 -2.55 -16.61
C SER A 229 -7.14 -3.61 -17.70
N ASP A 230 -6.29 -4.63 -17.59
CA ASP A 230 -6.16 -5.73 -18.55
C ASP A 230 -6.97 -6.95 -18.12
N TRP A 231 -7.61 -6.88 -16.96
CA TRP A 231 -8.52 -7.89 -16.45
C TRP A 231 -9.91 -7.31 -16.26
N ARG A 232 -10.92 -8.19 -16.31
CA ARG A 232 -12.27 -7.88 -15.85
C ARG A 232 -12.94 -9.12 -15.28
N LEU A 233 -13.80 -8.94 -14.29
CA LEU A 233 -14.78 -9.94 -13.88
C LEU A 233 -16.04 -9.76 -14.72
N ASN A 234 -16.50 -10.82 -15.38
CA ASN A 234 -17.74 -10.87 -16.16
C ASN A 234 -18.59 -12.07 -15.71
N GLY A 235 -19.57 -11.82 -14.83
CA GLY A 235 -20.24 -12.90 -14.11
C GLY A 235 -19.27 -13.63 -13.18
N GLU A 236 -19.08 -14.93 -13.38
CA GLU A 236 -18.11 -15.75 -12.64
C GLU A 236 -16.77 -15.92 -13.39
N ARG A 237 -16.62 -15.28 -14.56
CA ARG A 237 -15.43 -15.40 -15.40
C ARG A 237 -14.46 -14.26 -15.15
N ALA A 238 -13.21 -14.58 -14.82
CA ALA A 238 -12.11 -13.62 -14.91
C ALA A 238 -11.58 -13.64 -16.35
N GLU A 239 -11.61 -12.51 -17.05
CA GLU A 239 -11.25 -12.40 -18.46
C GLU A 239 -10.02 -11.49 -18.62
N CYS A 240 -8.96 -11.98 -19.26
CA CYS A 240 -7.82 -11.15 -19.66
C CYS A 240 -8.11 -10.47 -21.00
N VAL A 241 -8.35 -9.16 -20.97
CA VAL A 241 -8.78 -8.35 -22.12
C VAL A 241 -7.67 -7.54 -22.78
N GLU A 242 -6.40 -7.72 -22.38
CA GLU A 242 -5.29 -7.21 -23.17
C GLU A 242 -5.29 -7.89 -24.54
N GLY A 243 -5.01 -7.13 -25.60
CA GLY A 243 -4.94 -7.61 -26.98
C GLY A 243 -3.65 -7.20 -27.69
N SER A 244 -2.74 -6.54 -26.99
CA SER A 244 -1.46 -6.08 -27.52
C SER A 244 -0.38 -7.16 -27.43
N GLN A 245 0.18 -7.53 -28.59
CA GLN A 245 1.36 -8.40 -28.69
C GLN A 245 2.62 -7.84 -27.98
N LYS A 246 2.60 -6.56 -27.57
CA LYS A 246 3.72 -5.93 -26.87
C LYS A 246 3.88 -6.45 -25.44
N TYR A 247 2.78 -6.88 -24.80
CA TYR A 247 2.75 -7.34 -23.41
C TYR A 247 1.92 -8.63 -23.31
N PRO A 248 2.45 -9.74 -23.86
CA PRO A 248 1.61 -10.87 -24.23
C PRO A 248 1.13 -11.68 -23.03
N LEU A 249 1.77 -11.61 -21.86
CA LEU A 249 1.39 -12.40 -20.69
C LEU A 249 1.02 -11.52 -19.48
N ARG A 250 -0.15 -11.82 -18.92
CA ARG A 250 -0.72 -11.21 -17.71
C ARG A 250 -1.00 -12.25 -16.66
N THR A 251 -0.92 -11.84 -15.41
CA THR A 251 -1.23 -12.64 -14.23
C THR A 251 -2.34 -11.99 -13.42
N LEU A 252 -3.11 -12.84 -12.75
CA LEU A 252 -4.05 -12.48 -11.70
C LEU A 252 -3.68 -13.30 -10.47
N MET A 253 -2.88 -12.71 -9.60
CA MET A 253 -2.29 -13.34 -8.42
C MET A 253 -3.29 -13.40 -7.27
N THR A 254 -3.29 -14.50 -6.53
CA THR A 254 -4.04 -14.67 -5.29
C THR A 254 -3.26 -13.99 -4.15
N LEU A 255 -3.95 -13.22 -3.32
CA LEU A 255 -3.34 -12.48 -2.20
C LEU A 255 -3.58 -13.18 -0.86
N ASP A 256 -4.76 -13.78 -0.69
CA ASP A 256 -5.21 -14.36 0.57
C ASP A 256 -4.67 -15.77 0.84
N GLN A 257 -3.86 -16.32 -0.07
CA GLN A 257 -3.31 -17.67 0.03
C GLN A 257 -1.93 -17.77 -0.63
N SER A 258 -1.07 -18.63 -0.08
CA SER A 258 0.23 -19.01 -0.65
C SER A 258 0.46 -20.51 -0.54
N LEU A 259 1.43 -21.03 -1.28
CA LEU A 259 1.99 -22.36 -1.10
C LEU A 259 3.19 -22.29 -0.16
N SER A 260 3.41 -23.38 0.58
CA SER A 260 4.63 -23.64 1.34
C SER A 260 5.34 -24.87 0.79
N ALA A 261 6.67 -24.89 0.86
CA ALA A 261 7.48 -26.03 0.42
C ALA A 261 7.55 -27.22 1.40
N LYS A 262 6.56 -27.37 2.28
CA LYS A 262 6.51 -28.52 3.21
C LYS A 262 6.15 -29.82 2.47
N VAL A 263 6.50 -30.96 3.06
CA VAL A 263 6.08 -32.27 2.55
C VAL A 263 4.56 -32.37 2.54
N GLY A 264 3.99 -32.83 1.43
CA GLY A 264 2.56 -32.98 1.28
C GLY A 264 2.10 -32.87 -0.17
N THR A 265 0.78 -32.78 -0.34
CA THR A 265 0.17 -32.69 -1.67
C THR A 265 -0.69 -31.44 -1.83
N HIS A 266 -0.81 -30.94 -3.05
CA HIS A 266 -1.69 -29.83 -3.40
C HIS A 266 -2.24 -29.99 -4.81
N ARG A 267 -3.48 -29.53 -5.02
CA ARG A 267 -4.13 -29.57 -6.33
C ARG A 267 -4.74 -28.22 -6.69
N PHE A 268 -4.49 -27.79 -7.92
CA PHE A 268 -5.22 -26.74 -8.60
C PHE A 268 -6.16 -27.34 -9.66
N SER A 269 -7.32 -26.72 -9.86
CA SER A 269 -8.21 -27.02 -10.99
C SER A 269 -8.88 -25.74 -11.48
N VAL A 270 -8.89 -25.52 -12.79
CA VAL A 270 -9.48 -24.33 -13.43
C VAL A 270 -10.10 -24.66 -14.78
N MET A 271 -11.25 -24.05 -15.08
CA MET A 271 -11.84 -24.04 -16.43
C MET A 271 -11.27 -22.88 -17.23
N ILE A 272 -10.81 -23.16 -18.44
CA ILE A 272 -10.13 -22.23 -19.34
C ILE A 272 -10.86 -22.21 -20.69
N ASP A 273 -11.17 -21.01 -21.18
CA ASP A 273 -11.74 -20.79 -22.50
C ASP A 273 -11.24 -19.47 -23.12
N GLY A 274 -11.63 -19.20 -24.37
CA GLY A 274 -11.25 -17.98 -25.08
C GLY A 274 -12.09 -16.77 -24.66
N THR A 275 -11.47 -15.59 -24.64
CA THR A 275 -12.21 -14.31 -24.48
C THR A 275 -13.01 -13.92 -25.72
N LYS A 276 -12.65 -14.49 -26.87
CA LYS A 276 -13.31 -14.35 -28.16
C LYS A 276 -13.07 -15.62 -28.97
N ASP A 277 -13.89 -15.83 -30.00
CA ASP A 277 -13.65 -16.91 -30.96
C ASP A 277 -12.32 -16.69 -31.69
N SER A 278 -11.52 -17.75 -31.81
CA SER A 278 -10.25 -17.73 -32.54
C SER A 278 -10.16 -18.86 -33.56
N GLU A 279 -9.42 -18.62 -34.64
CA GLU A 279 -9.02 -19.65 -35.61
C GLU A 279 -7.62 -20.22 -35.30
N THR A 280 -6.88 -19.61 -34.36
CA THR A 280 -5.49 -19.96 -34.00
C THR A 280 -5.30 -19.97 -32.50
N TYR A 281 -4.99 -21.14 -31.93
CA TYR A 281 -4.83 -21.33 -30.48
C TYR A 281 -3.37 -21.49 -30.08
N ASP A 282 -2.55 -20.50 -30.42
CA ASP A 282 -1.10 -20.46 -30.19
C ASP A 282 -0.68 -19.71 -28.92
N GLY A 283 -1.62 -19.04 -28.24
CA GLY A 283 -1.46 -18.58 -26.86
C GLY A 283 -1.78 -19.68 -25.84
N PHE A 284 -1.74 -19.37 -24.54
CA PHE A 284 -2.12 -20.30 -23.47
C PHE A 284 -2.74 -19.58 -22.27
N GLY A 285 -3.63 -20.26 -21.56
CA GLY A 285 -4.10 -19.90 -20.22
C GLY A 285 -3.58 -20.92 -19.19
N GLY A 286 -3.58 -20.59 -17.90
CA GLY A 286 -3.14 -21.56 -16.90
C GLY A 286 -3.05 -21.04 -15.47
N VAL A 287 -2.23 -21.73 -14.69
CA VAL A 287 -1.87 -21.40 -13.31
C VAL A 287 -0.40 -21.01 -13.26
N VAL A 288 -0.06 -19.93 -12.57
CA VAL A 288 1.30 -19.62 -12.13
C VAL A 288 1.41 -19.96 -10.64
N MET A 289 2.49 -20.60 -10.20
CA MET A 289 2.68 -20.99 -8.79
C MET A 289 4.14 -20.88 -8.37
N GLY A 290 4.38 -20.79 -7.06
CA GLY A 290 5.72 -20.67 -6.50
C GLY A 290 6.39 -19.32 -6.81
N VAL A 291 5.60 -18.24 -6.82
CA VAL A 291 6.08 -16.89 -7.13
C VAL A 291 6.47 -16.19 -5.84
N GLY A 292 7.75 -15.89 -5.70
CA GLY A 292 8.34 -15.31 -4.49
C GLY A 292 8.21 -16.23 -3.28
N GLY A 293 9.32 -16.64 -2.68
CA GLY A 293 9.32 -17.48 -1.49
C GLY A 293 8.84 -16.75 -0.23
N ASP A 294 8.86 -17.44 0.91
CA ASP A 294 8.50 -16.89 2.22
C ASP A 294 9.31 -15.64 2.64
N ASP A 295 10.47 -15.40 2.02
CA ASP A 295 11.35 -14.25 2.25
C ASP A 295 11.05 -13.05 1.35
N VAL A 296 10.17 -13.20 0.35
CA VAL A 296 9.78 -12.14 -0.57
C VAL A 296 8.43 -11.54 -0.15
N ASP A 297 8.36 -10.22 -0.05
CA ASP A 297 7.11 -9.53 0.26
C ASP A 297 6.01 -9.87 -0.76
N TYR A 298 4.87 -10.36 -0.29
CA TYR A 298 3.77 -10.81 -1.14
C TYR A 298 3.29 -9.76 -2.14
N ARG A 299 3.39 -8.47 -1.80
CA ARG A 299 2.98 -7.36 -2.69
C ARG A 299 3.92 -7.29 -3.89
N LEU A 300 5.21 -7.53 -3.67
CA LEU A 300 6.24 -7.64 -4.71
C LEU A 300 5.98 -8.88 -5.57
N SER A 301 5.79 -10.05 -4.94
CA SER A 301 5.46 -11.31 -5.63
C SER A 301 4.21 -11.16 -6.53
N ALA A 302 3.21 -10.40 -6.08
CA ALA A 302 2.00 -10.12 -6.85
C ALA A 302 2.25 -9.31 -8.14
N GLN A 303 3.42 -8.70 -8.33
CA GLN A 303 3.79 -7.96 -9.54
C GLN A 303 4.30 -8.85 -10.69
N VAL A 304 4.53 -10.16 -10.45
CA VAL A 304 5.11 -11.09 -11.43
C VAL A 304 4.43 -11.02 -12.80
N HIS A 305 5.18 -11.02 -13.90
CA HIS A 305 4.67 -10.96 -15.27
C HIS A 305 5.47 -11.82 -16.26
N HIS A 306 5.27 -11.56 -17.56
CA HIS A 306 5.80 -12.25 -18.75
C HIS A 306 7.32 -12.42 -18.90
N ARG A 307 8.16 -12.04 -17.94
CA ARG A 307 9.63 -12.15 -18.08
C ARG A 307 10.15 -13.17 -17.08
N PRO A 308 10.83 -14.22 -17.59
CA PRO A 308 11.53 -15.17 -16.75
C PRO A 308 12.70 -14.51 -16.02
N ALA A 309 12.73 -14.68 -14.71
CA ALA A 309 13.71 -14.12 -13.78
C ALA A 309 13.58 -14.82 -12.42
N THR A 310 14.63 -14.80 -11.60
CA THR A 310 14.65 -15.37 -10.24
C THR A 310 13.35 -15.03 -9.50
N ASP A 311 12.79 -16.01 -8.79
CA ASP A 311 11.51 -15.93 -8.06
C ASP A 311 10.25 -15.74 -8.91
N GLY A 312 10.36 -15.95 -10.23
CA GLY A 312 9.24 -15.86 -11.18
C GLY A 312 8.30 -17.07 -11.19
N GLY A 313 8.63 -18.14 -10.46
CA GLY A 313 7.81 -19.33 -10.27
C GLY A 313 7.72 -20.27 -11.48
N LEU A 314 6.68 -21.11 -11.48
CA LEU A 314 6.37 -22.09 -12.51
C LEU A 314 5.06 -21.74 -13.22
N LEU A 315 5.02 -21.95 -14.55
CA LEU A 315 3.81 -21.75 -15.37
C LEU A 315 3.25 -23.10 -15.82
N ALA A 316 2.10 -23.47 -15.27
CA ALA A 316 1.31 -24.63 -15.66
C ALA A 316 0.25 -24.20 -16.68
N THR A 317 0.44 -24.56 -17.95
CA THR A 317 -0.27 -23.94 -19.09
C THR A 317 -1.13 -24.93 -19.87
N LEU A 318 -2.19 -24.41 -20.50
CA LEU A 318 -3.13 -25.09 -21.39
C LEU A 318 -3.52 -24.17 -22.55
N ASN A 319 -3.44 -24.65 -23.79
CA ASN A 319 -4.04 -23.99 -24.96
C ASN A 319 -5.38 -24.63 -25.33
N LEU A 320 -6.17 -24.00 -26.23
CA LEU A 320 -7.46 -24.56 -26.67
C LEU A 320 -7.34 -25.67 -27.75
N ASN A 321 -6.11 -26.08 -28.11
CA ASN A 321 -5.90 -27.37 -28.79
C ASN A 321 -5.90 -28.54 -27.80
N GLY A 322 -5.83 -28.26 -26.50
CA GLY A 322 -5.69 -29.26 -25.44
C GLY A 322 -4.24 -29.61 -25.12
N ASP A 323 -3.26 -28.87 -25.65
CA ASP A 323 -1.85 -29.07 -25.29
C ASP A 323 -1.56 -28.40 -23.95
N ILE A 324 -0.75 -29.07 -23.13
CA ILE A 324 -0.31 -28.58 -21.83
C ILE A 324 1.20 -28.59 -21.71
N ALA A 325 1.74 -27.65 -20.94
CA ALA A 325 3.16 -27.60 -20.64
C ALA A 325 3.42 -26.99 -19.26
N LEU A 326 4.51 -27.45 -18.64
CA LEU A 326 5.09 -26.81 -17.45
C LEU A 326 6.35 -26.06 -17.86
N TYR A 327 6.42 -24.77 -17.52
CA TYR A 327 7.60 -23.94 -17.75
C TYR A 327 8.18 -23.41 -16.44
N ASP A 328 9.50 -23.33 -16.39
CA ASP A 328 10.23 -22.57 -15.37
C ASP A 328 10.33 -21.10 -15.80
N ASN A 329 9.69 -20.22 -15.02
CA ASN A 329 9.73 -18.77 -15.17
C ASN A 329 10.73 -18.12 -14.20
N SER A 330 11.54 -18.93 -13.50
CA SER A 330 12.55 -18.47 -12.54
C SER A 330 13.95 -18.29 -13.14
N GLN A 331 14.15 -18.69 -14.39
CA GLN A 331 15.46 -18.59 -15.05
C GLN A 331 15.63 -17.25 -15.76
N SER A 332 16.54 -16.41 -15.27
CA SER A 332 16.86 -15.15 -15.94
C SER A 332 17.39 -15.40 -17.35
N ASN A 333 16.81 -14.70 -18.33
CA ASN A 333 17.31 -14.67 -19.70
C ASN A 333 18.35 -13.56 -19.95
N GLY A 334 18.88 -12.94 -18.89
CA GLY A 334 19.90 -11.89 -18.95
C GLY A 334 19.40 -10.53 -19.44
N LYS A 335 18.08 -10.31 -19.53
CA LYS A 335 17.50 -9.01 -19.86
C LYS A 335 17.20 -8.21 -18.59
N THR A 336 17.52 -6.93 -18.62
CA THR A 336 17.32 -6.01 -17.51
C THR A 336 16.09 -5.12 -17.74
N GLY A 337 15.32 -4.87 -16.68
CA GLY A 337 14.21 -3.93 -16.68
C GLY A 337 14.67 -2.56 -16.19
N ARG A 338 15.08 -1.66 -17.09
CA ARG A 338 15.68 -0.39 -16.64
C ARG A 338 14.70 0.62 -16.06
N TRP A 339 13.40 0.56 -16.35
CA TRP A 339 12.42 1.55 -15.88
C TRP A 339 11.03 0.94 -15.74
N SER A 340 10.61 0.24 -16.80
CA SER A 340 9.43 -0.59 -16.83
C SER A 340 9.81 -1.95 -17.38
N ILE A 341 8.94 -2.94 -17.21
CA ILE A 341 9.08 -4.21 -17.89
C ILE A 341 8.32 -4.18 -19.21
N GLY A 342 8.97 -4.63 -20.29
CA GLY A 342 8.31 -4.75 -21.58
C GLY A 342 9.02 -5.63 -22.58
N GLY A 343 8.46 -5.62 -23.79
CA GLY A 343 8.89 -6.39 -24.95
C GLY A 343 8.27 -7.79 -24.97
N ALA A 344 8.22 -8.40 -26.16
CA ALA A 344 7.64 -9.73 -26.30
C ALA A 344 8.44 -10.81 -25.53
N LEU A 345 7.72 -11.83 -25.09
CA LEU A 345 8.27 -13.13 -24.73
C LEU A 345 8.62 -13.86 -26.04
N LYS A 346 9.86 -14.30 -26.20
CA LYS A 346 10.29 -15.01 -27.41
C LYS A 346 10.22 -16.52 -27.23
N GLU A 347 10.08 -17.24 -28.33
CA GLU A 347 10.22 -18.69 -28.36
C GLU A 347 11.57 -19.10 -27.73
N GLY A 348 11.53 -20.07 -26.81
CA GLY A 348 12.70 -20.55 -26.08
C GLY A 348 13.13 -19.70 -24.88
N GLU A 349 12.47 -18.58 -24.56
CA GLU A 349 12.77 -17.82 -23.33
C GLU A 349 12.22 -18.50 -22.06
N LEU A 350 11.16 -19.29 -22.18
CA LEU A 350 10.64 -20.14 -21.09
C LEU A 350 11.28 -21.52 -21.16
N GLN A 351 11.90 -21.96 -20.06
CA GLN A 351 12.46 -23.31 -19.99
C GLN A 351 11.34 -24.33 -19.77
N GLN A 352 11.11 -25.21 -20.74
CA GLN A 352 10.11 -26.26 -20.65
C GLN A 352 10.59 -27.42 -19.77
N LEU A 353 9.79 -27.80 -18.79
CA LEU A 353 10.03 -28.95 -17.89
C LEU A 353 9.25 -30.20 -18.34
N CYS A 354 8.01 -30.04 -18.81
CA CYS A 354 7.26 -31.11 -19.48
C CYS A 354 6.30 -30.56 -20.54
N LEU A 355 5.90 -31.43 -21.47
CA LEU A 355 4.94 -31.15 -22.55
C LEU A 355 4.01 -32.36 -22.74
N GLY A 356 2.71 -32.10 -22.84
CA GLY A 356 1.69 -33.07 -23.23
C GLY A 356 0.91 -32.54 -24.43
N GLN A 357 0.91 -33.28 -25.53
CA GLN A 357 0.19 -32.90 -26.75
C GLN A 357 -1.15 -33.65 -26.84
N SER A 358 -2.18 -32.96 -27.34
CA SER A 358 -3.49 -33.55 -27.59
C SER A 358 -3.41 -34.67 -28.63
N LEU A 359 -4.00 -35.83 -28.33
CA LEU A 359 -4.02 -36.99 -29.22
C LEU A 359 -5.30 -37.11 -30.06
N SER A 360 -6.38 -36.41 -29.67
CA SER A 360 -7.71 -36.63 -30.23
C SER A 360 -8.67 -35.43 -30.21
N HIS A 361 -8.29 -34.27 -29.65
CA HIS A 361 -9.15 -33.08 -29.62
C HIS A 361 -8.89 -32.21 -30.86
N SER A 362 -9.93 -31.88 -31.61
CA SER A 362 -9.87 -30.87 -32.68
C SER A 362 -10.13 -29.49 -32.07
N ALA A 363 -9.22 -28.56 -32.35
CA ALA A 363 -9.29 -27.15 -31.95
C ALA A 363 -10.73 -26.59 -31.98
N SER A 364 -11.23 -26.16 -30.82
CA SER A 364 -12.59 -25.62 -30.67
C SER A 364 -12.64 -24.57 -29.56
N ASN A 365 -13.64 -23.68 -29.58
CA ASN A 365 -13.89 -22.74 -28.49
C ASN A 365 -14.57 -23.39 -27.27
N GLU A 366 -14.59 -24.73 -27.19
CA GLU A 366 -15.08 -25.41 -26.00
C GLU A 366 -14.14 -25.15 -24.81
N ALA A 367 -14.73 -24.90 -23.64
CA ALA A 367 -13.94 -24.76 -22.42
C ALA A 367 -13.23 -26.08 -22.10
N LEU A 368 -11.97 -25.98 -21.70
CA LEU A 368 -11.15 -27.11 -21.24
C LEU A 368 -10.82 -26.94 -19.77
N ARG A 369 -10.66 -28.04 -19.04
CA ARG A 369 -10.23 -28.02 -17.63
C ARG A 369 -8.76 -28.33 -17.52
N LEU A 370 -7.99 -27.50 -16.83
CA LEU A 370 -6.62 -27.80 -16.40
C LEU A 370 -6.63 -28.25 -14.94
N GLN A 371 -6.04 -29.40 -14.65
CA GLN A 371 -5.70 -29.85 -13.30
C GLN A 371 -4.18 -29.89 -13.14
N VAL A 372 -3.70 -29.38 -12.00
CA VAL A 372 -2.28 -29.41 -11.60
C VAL A 372 -2.18 -30.08 -10.25
N ASP A 373 -1.49 -31.21 -10.18
CA ASP A 373 -1.19 -31.95 -8.95
C ASP A 373 0.28 -31.72 -8.59
N VAL A 374 0.53 -31.32 -7.35
CA VAL A 374 1.86 -31.10 -6.78
C VAL A 374 2.05 -32.07 -5.62
N GLU A 375 3.14 -32.82 -5.64
CA GLU A 375 3.58 -33.71 -4.56
C GLU A 375 4.98 -33.31 -4.14
N VAL A 376 5.14 -32.85 -2.89
CA VAL A 376 6.42 -32.46 -2.30
C VAL A 376 6.86 -33.55 -1.33
N ASN A 377 8.07 -34.06 -1.51
CA ASN A 377 8.73 -35.01 -0.60
C ASN A 377 9.92 -34.35 0.10
N ASP A 378 10.73 -35.12 0.84
CA ASP A 378 11.87 -34.56 1.61
C ASP A 378 13.02 -34.04 0.72
N ILE A 379 13.07 -34.42 -0.55
CA ILE A 379 14.18 -34.16 -1.49
C ILE A 379 13.77 -33.14 -2.54
N ASP A 380 12.62 -33.36 -3.18
CA ASP A 380 12.14 -32.59 -4.31
C ASP A 380 10.60 -32.65 -4.44
N ALA A 381 10.09 -32.04 -5.50
CA ALA A 381 8.68 -32.08 -5.87
C ALA A 381 8.45 -32.72 -7.25
N THR A 382 7.27 -33.31 -7.39
CA THR A 382 6.69 -33.79 -8.65
C THR A 382 5.47 -32.95 -8.98
N VAL A 383 5.40 -32.46 -10.22
CA VAL A 383 4.27 -31.67 -10.74
C VAL A 383 3.67 -32.39 -11.93
N MET A 384 2.38 -32.72 -11.84
CA MET A 384 1.61 -33.39 -12.89
C MET A 384 0.53 -32.46 -13.42
N LEU A 385 0.44 -32.33 -14.74
CA LEU A 385 -0.64 -31.61 -15.41
C LEU A 385 -1.54 -32.59 -16.16
N THR A 386 -2.84 -32.38 -16.07
CA THR A 386 -3.84 -33.11 -16.87
C THR A 386 -4.86 -32.12 -17.43
N SER A 387 -5.15 -32.22 -18.72
CA SER A 387 -6.25 -31.48 -19.35
C SER A 387 -7.45 -32.38 -19.61
N TYR A 388 -8.66 -31.82 -19.47
CA TYR A 388 -9.92 -32.53 -19.71
C TYR A 388 -10.86 -31.73 -20.63
N GLN A 389 -11.70 -32.46 -21.38
CA GLN A 389 -12.74 -31.84 -22.19
C GLN A 389 -13.91 -31.34 -21.32
N GLY A 390 -14.12 -30.02 -21.28
CA GLY A 390 -15.20 -29.42 -20.50
C GLY A 390 -15.19 -29.82 -19.03
N THR A 391 -16.38 -30.09 -18.49
CA THR A 391 -16.56 -30.61 -17.14
C THR A 391 -16.50 -32.14 -17.07
N SER A 392 -16.18 -32.82 -18.18
CA SER A 392 -16.03 -34.28 -18.20
C SER A 392 -14.67 -34.69 -17.61
N ASP A 393 -14.55 -35.96 -17.24
CA ASP A 393 -13.27 -36.58 -16.87
C ASP A 393 -12.56 -37.22 -18.09
N THR A 394 -12.94 -36.83 -19.31
CA THR A 394 -12.28 -37.27 -20.54
C THR A 394 -10.94 -36.55 -20.66
N VAL A 395 -9.85 -37.28 -20.42
CA VAL A 395 -8.48 -36.76 -20.54
C VAL A 395 -8.16 -36.42 -22.00
N VAL A 396 -7.62 -35.23 -22.22
CA VAL A 396 -7.17 -34.74 -23.53
C VAL A 396 -5.64 -34.87 -23.65
N SER A 397 -4.91 -34.46 -22.62
CA SER A 397 -3.45 -34.59 -22.52
C SER A 397 -2.99 -34.67 -21.06
N ASN A 398 -1.78 -35.19 -20.83
CA ASN A 398 -1.10 -35.16 -19.52
C ASN A 398 0.41 -34.99 -19.70
N CYS A 399 1.09 -34.42 -18.69
CA CYS A 399 2.55 -34.43 -18.59
C CYS A 399 3.01 -34.36 -17.13
N THR A 400 4.23 -34.80 -16.86
CA THR A 400 4.81 -34.85 -15.51
C THR A 400 6.23 -34.31 -15.53
N ALA A 401 6.54 -33.45 -14.57
CA ALA A 401 7.90 -33.02 -14.24
C ALA A 401 8.27 -33.53 -12.84
N THR A 402 9.48 -34.05 -12.70
CA THR A 402 10.04 -34.58 -11.45
C THR A 402 11.35 -33.87 -11.15
N GLY A 403 11.79 -33.83 -9.88
CA GLY A 403 13.00 -33.11 -9.51
C GLY A 403 12.82 -31.59 -9.48
N VAL A 404 11.58 -31.12 -9.30
CA VAL A 404 11.29 -29.69 -9.13
C VAL A 404 11.77 -29.26 -7.75
N ALA A 405 12.55 -28.19 -7.67
CA ALA A 405 13.12 -27.77 -6.39
C ALA A 405 12.05 -27.16 -5.47
N HIS A 406 12.21 -27.33 -4.16
CA HIS A 406 11.28 -26.83 -3.14
C HIS A 406 10.96 -25.33 -3.27
N HIS A 407 12.00 -24.51 -3.51
CA HIS A 407 11.84 -23.07 -3.69
C HIS A 407 11.03 -22.68 -4.94
N GLN A 408 10.85 -23.57 -5.92
CA GLN A 408 10.00 -23.32 -7.09
C GLN A 408 8.51 -23.61 -6.83
N ILE A 409 8.18 -24.16 -5.66
CA ILE A 409 6.81 -24.42 -5.21
C ILE A 409 6.37 -23.39 -4.17
N ASP A 410 7.30 -22.93 -3.34
CA ASP A 410 7.07 -21.94 -2.30
C ASP A 410 6.61 -20.60 -2.86
N GLY A 411 5.54 -20.01 -2.29
CA GLY A 411 5.13 -18.66 -2.67
C GLY A 411 3.70 -18.46 -3.15
N LEU A 412 3.46 -17.30 -3.77
CA LEU A 412 2.16 -16.96 -4.32
C LEU A 412 1.84 -17.78 -5.57
N PHE A 413 0.54 -17.90 -5.84
CA PHE A 413 0.02 -18.51 -7.05
C PHE A 413 -1.15 -17.69 -7.62
N GLY A 414 -1.49 -17.93 -8.87
CA GLY A 414 -2.53 -17.18 -9.56
C GLY A 414 -2.87 -17.75 -10.92
N LEU A 415 -3.65 -17.00 -11.67
CA LEU A 415 -3.98 -17.30 -13.05
C LEU A 415 -2.99 -16.61 -13.99
N VAL A 416 -2.69 -17.25 -15.12
CA VAL A 416 -1.84 -16.68 -16.17
C VAL A 416 -2.53 -16.76 -17.52
N SER A 417 -2.47 -15.68 -18.30
CA SER A 417 -2.99 -15.62 -19.66
C SER A 417 -1.93 -15.06 -20.60
N HIS A 418 -1.56 -15.84 -21.63
CA HIS A 418 -0.72 -15.44 -22.74
C HIS A 418 -1.55 -15.28 -24.02
N LEU A 419 -1.40 -14.17 -24.73
CA LEU A 419 -2.13 -13.87 -25.96
C LEU A 419 -1.70 -14.76 -27.13
N GLY A 420 -2.66 -15.24 -27.92
CA GLY A 420 -2.40 -15.85 -29.23
C GLY A 420 -2.06 -14.79 -30.29
N ALA A 421 -1.61 -15.21 -31.49
CA ALA A 421 -1.23 -14.31 -32.59
C ALA A 421 -2.38 -13.39 -33.06
N ASP A 422 -3.62 -13.82 -32.93
CA ASP A 422 -4.82 -13.02 -33.23
C ASP A 422 -5.21 -12.04 -32.11
N GLY A 423 -4.44 -12.02 -31.01
CA GLY A 423 -4.68 -11.22 -29.82
C GLY A 423 -5.87 -11.69 -28.98
N ALA A 424 -6.30 -12.95 -29.09
CA ALA A 424 -7.23 -13.56 -28.15
C ALA A 424 -6.52 -13.84 -26.81
N GLY A 425 -7.09 -13.30 -25.73
CA GLY A 425 -6.72 -13.68 -24.36
C GLY A 425 -7.60 -14.83 -23.84
N TYR A 426 -7.31 -15.27 -22.63
CA TYR A 426 -8.00 -16.37 -21.97
C TYR A 426 -8.94 -15.88 -20.87
N ALA A 427 -9.98 -16.67 -20.63
CA ALA A 427 -10.93 -16.49 -19.56
C ALA A 427 -10.95 -17.73 -18.66
N PHE A 428 -11.24 -17.47 -17.38
CA PHE A 428 -11.07 -18.45 -16.31
C PHE A 428 -12.33 -18.51 -15.47
N SER A 429 -12.77 -19.72 -15.15
CA SER A 429 -13.88 -19.95 -14.23
C SER A 429 -13.64 -21.20 -13.39
N ALA A 430 -14.42 -21.37 -12.32
CA ALA A 430 -14.35 -22.52 -11.43
C ALA A 430 -12.91 -22.84 -10.94
N PHE A 431 -12.11 -21.80 -10.69
CA PHE A 431 -10.80 -21.97 -10.06
C PHE A 431 -10.97 -22.52 -8.65
N SER A 432 -10.20 -23.56 -8.35
CA SER A 432 -10.12 -24.19 -7.04
C SER A 432 -8.68 -24.57 -6.74
N ASN A 433 -8.30 -24.42 -5.49
CA ASN A 433 -7.05 -24.91 -4.94
C ASN A 433 -7.36 -25.61 -3.62
N TYR A 434 -6.71 -26.74 -3.34
CA TYR A 434 -6.83 -27.43 -2.07
C TYR A 434 -5.65 -28.38 -1.85
N GLY A 435 -5.27 -28.55 -0.59
CA GLY A 435 -4.25 -29.50 -0.20
C GLY A 435 -3.47 -29.01 1.00
N GLU A 436 -2.49 -29.80 1.40
CA GLU A 436 -1.73 -29.59 2.62
C GLU A 436 -0.79 -28.39 2.50
N LEU A 437 -0.27 -28.11 1.30
CA LEU A 437 0.74 -27.05 1.08
C LEU A 437 0.21 -25.62 1.26
N GLY A 438 -1.11 -25.41 1.20
CA GLY A 438 -1.71 -24.07 1.24
C GLY A 438 -1.67 -23.43 2.61
N SER A 439 -1.43 -22.12 2.65
CA SER A 439 -1.58 -21.26 3.83
C SER A 439 -2.61 -20.16 3.56
N GLN A 440 -3.40 -19.77 4.58
CA GLN A 440 -4.39 -18.69 4.49
C GLN A 440 -3.80 -17.40 5.07
N GLN A 441 -3.98 -16.29 4.36
CA GLN A 441 -3.39 -14.98 4.60
C GLN A 441 -4.41 -13.83 4.38
N ARG A 442 -5.56 -13.88 5.05
CA ARG A 442 -6.64 -12.90 4.80
C ARG A 442 -6.31 -11.44 5.09
N ALA A 443 -5.21 -11.17 5.79
CA ALA A 443 -4.71 -9.80 6.01
C ALA A 443 -4.26 -9.12 4.70
N HIS A 444 -4.11 -9.88 3.61
CA HIS A 444 -3.63 -9.39 2.32
C HIS A 444 -4.74 -8.88 1.39
N ASP A 445 -6.00 -8.89 1.82
CA ASP A 445 -7.14 -8.41 1.03
C ASP A 445 -6.93 -6.96 0.54
N PHE A 446 -7.29 -6.70 -0.71
CA PHE A 446 -7.08 -5.44 -1.39
C PHE A 446 -8.39 -4.81 -1.88
N GLY A 447 -8.76 -3.65 -1.35
CA GLY A 447 -9.97 -2.91 -1.72
C GLY A 447 -11.24 -3.43 -1.03
N PRO A 448 -12.44 -2.94 -1.41
CA PRO A 448 -12.72 -1.92 -2.43
C PRO A 448 -12.26 -0.49 -2.07
N VAL A 449 -12.07 -0.15 -0.79
CA VAL A 449 -11.34 1.07 -0.39
C VAL A 449 -9.86 0.70 -0.28
N VAL A 450 -9.02 1.37 -1.06
CA VAL A 450 -7.59 1.06 -1.23
C VAL A 450 -6.75 1.80 -0.17
N GLY A 451 -7.17 3.00 0.19
CA GLY A 451 -6.46 3.86 1.12
C GLY A 451 -7.15 5.20 1.25
N LEU A 452 -6.63 6.03 2.15
CA LEU A 452 -7.14 7.38 2.35
C LEU A 452 -6.04 8.31 2.85
N GLN A 453 -6.34 9.60 2.72
CA GLN A 453 -5.57 10.69 3.30
C GLN A 453 -6.54 11.68 3.95
N TYR A 454 -6.11 12.35 5.02
CA TYR A 454 -6.92 13.37 5.66
C TYR A 454 -6.08 14.52 6.20
N THR A 455 -6.69 15.70 6.26
CA THR A 455 -6.19 16.81 7.08
C THR A 455 -7.21 17.16 8.15
N GLN A 456 -6.72 17.67 9.28
CA GLN A 456 -7.55 18.29 10.29
C GLN A 456 -6.99 19.66 10.67
N THR A 457 -7.87 20.65 10.80
CA THR A 457 -7.50 22.01 11.18
C THR A 457 -8.70 22.73 11.79
N ALA A 458 -8.51 23.36 12.95
CA ALA A 458 -9.55 24.13 13.66
C ALA A 458 -10.91 23.39 13.75
N GLY A 459 -10.89 22.13 14.17
CA GLY A 459 -12.09 21.29 14.32
C GLY A 459 -12.80 20.93 13.03
N ARG A 460 -12.12 21.02 11.88
CA ARG A 460 -12.62 20.58 10.58
C ARG A 460 -11.73 19.47 10.06
N VAL A 461 -12.37 18.41 9.58
CA VAL A 461 -11.70 17.25 9.00
C VAL A 461 -12.11 17.15 7.55
N ARG A 462 -11.13 16.94 6.67
CA ARG A 462 -11.38 16.61 5.26
C ARG A 462 -10.60 15.35 4.93
N LEU A 463 -11.31 14.33 4.48
CA LEU A 463 -10.78 12.99 4.23
C LEU A 463 -11.13 12.57 2.81
N ASN A 464 -10.13 12.09 2.08
CA ASN A 464 -10.29 11.55 0.74
C ASN A 464 -10.01 10.05 0.76
N ALA A 465 -11.05 9.23 0.58
CA ALA A 465 -10.94 7.78 0.48
C ALA A 465 -10.87 7.35 -0.99
N GLN A 466 -9.81 6.63 -1.37
CA GLN A 466 -9.60 6.10 -2.70
C GLN A 466 -10.24 4.71 -2.83
N LEU A 467 -11.00 4.49 -3.90
CA LEU A 467 -11.60 3.20 -4.23
C LEU A 467 -11.02 2.65 -5.54
N VAL A 468 -11.13 1.34 -5.70
CA VAL A 468 -10.95 0.65 -6.98
C VAL A 468 -12.07 1.00 -7.98
N PRO A 469 -11.89 0.79 -9.30
CA PRO A 469 -12.96 0.95 -10.27
C PRO A 469 -14.10 -0.05 -10.04
N LEU A 470 -15.27 0.51 -9.75
CA LEU A 470 -16.52 -0.18 -9.44
C LEU A 470 -17.62 0.22 -10.45
N GLU A 471 -17.40 -0.03 -11.75
CA GLU A 471 -18.24 0.46 -12.86
C GLU A 471 -19.74 0.16 -12.71
N ASN A 472 -20.06 -0.92 -12.01
CA ASN A 472 -21.42 -1.40 -11.80
C ASN A 472 -22.22 -0.57 -10.77
N TYR A 473 -21.54 0.24 -9.95
CA TYR A 473 -22.16 0.97 -8.85
C TYR A 473 -22.27 2.46 -9.17
N ALA A 474 -23.36 2.84 -9.84
CA ALA A 474 -23.49 4.20 -10.34
C ALA A 474 -23.66 5.28 -9.28
N ASN A 475 -24.30 4.93 -8.16
CA ASN A 475 -24.67 5.83 -7.08
C ASN A 475 -24.19 5.27 -5.73
N LEU A 476 -22.97 4.68 -5.70
CA LEU A 476 -22.41 4.14 -4.47
C LEU A 476 -22.26 5.27 -3.45
N THR A 477 -22.77 5.04 -2.25
CA THR A 477 -22.57 5.91 -1.09
C THR A 477 -21.83 5.13 0.00
N ALA A 478 -21.22 5.86 0.92
CA ALA A 478 -20.57 5.29 2.08
C ALA A 478 -20.70 6.19 3.29
N ASP A 479 -20.75 5.57 4.46
CA ASP A 479 -20.68 6.25 5.74
C ASP A 479 -19.28 6.14 6.32
N LEU A 480 -18.74 7.27 6.78
CA LEU A 480 -17.60 7.34 7.68
C LEU A 480 -18.13 7.37 9.11
N LEU A 481 -17.80 6.36 9.90
CA LEU A 481 -18.17 6.24 11.30
C LEU A 481 -16.97 6.47 12.19
N VAL A 482 -17.16 7.15 13.32
CA VAL A 482 -16.16 7.35 14.37
C VAL A 482 -16.62 6.68 15.66
N LYS A 483 -15.68 6.08 16.41
CA LYS A 483 -15.98 5.39 17.67
C LYS A 483 -15.88 6.36 18.85
N GLU A 484 -17.00 6.61 19.51
CA GLU A 484 -17.09 7.50 20.68
C GLU A 484 -17.69 6.74 21.86
N GLN A 485 -17.02 6.74 23.02
CA GLN A 485 -17.46 6.04 24.24
C GLN A 485 -17.88 4.58 23.99
N GLY A 486 -17.13 3.89 23.13
CA GLY A 486 -17.37 2.50 22.74
C GLY A 486 -18.45 2.29 21.66
N LYS A 487 -19.10 3.34 21.16
CA LYS A 487 -20.18 3.25 20.15
C LYS A 487 -19.79 3.90 18.84
N TRP A 488 -20.25 3.32 17.73
CA TRP A 488 -20.04 3.87 16.38
C TRP A 488 -21.10 4.91 16.04
N HIS A 489 -20.67 6.08 15.55
CA HIS A 489 -21.54 7.15 15.10
C HIS A 489 -21.16 7.58 13.69
N VAL A 490 -22.14 7.79 12.81
CA VAL A 490 -21.90 8.33 11.47
C VAL A 490 -21.43 9.79 11.60
N ALA A 491 -20.20 10.06 11.19
CA ALA A 491 -19.61 11.40 11.19
C ALA A 491 -19.88 12.14 9.88
N SER A 492 -19.87 11.42 8.76
CA SER A 492 -20.11 11.98 7.42
C SER A 492 -20.54 10.89 6.44
N THR A 493 -21.35 11.25 5.46
CA THR A 493 -21.74 10.37 4.35
C THR A 493 -21.25 10.99 3.04
N SER A 494 -20.71 10.17 2.15
CA SER A 494 -20.21 10.63 0.84
C SER A 494 -20.70 9.74 -0.30
N SER A 495 -20.58 10.26 -1.52
CA SER A 495 -20.92 9.59 -2.77
C SER A 495 -19.69 9.44 -3.64
N LEU A 496 -19.62 8.33 -4.38
CA LEU A 496 -18.52 8.02 -5.27
C LEU A 496 -18.39 9.05 -6.41
N LYS A 497 -17.21 9.66 -6.54
CA LYS A 497 -16.80 10.41 -7.74
C LYS A 497 -16.18 9.45 -8.75
N LYS A 498 -16.95 9.08 -9.78
CA LYS A 498 -16.51 8.09 -10.78
C LYS A 498 -15.27 8.46 -11.59
N VAL A 499 -15.03 9.75 -11.81
CA VAL A 499 -13.91 10.19 -12.66
C VAL A 499 -12.56 9.89 -12.02
N SER A 500 -12.49 9.94 -10.70
CA SER A 500 -11.29 9.78 -9.87
C SER A 500 -11.38 8.59 -8.91
N TRP A 501 -12.51 7.86 -8.94
CA TRP A 501 -12.84 6.71 -8.10
C TRP A 501 -12.60 6.96 -6.60
N ASN A 502 -13.00 8.13 -6.10
CA ASN A 502 -12.79 8.51 -4.70
C ASN A 502 -14.09 9.02 -4.03
N MET A 503 -14.06 9.08 -2.71
CA MET A 503 -15.11 9.64 -1.87
C MET A 503 -14.50 10.70 -0.94
N LEU A 504 -15.11 11.88 -0.92
CA LEU A 504 -14.67 13.00 -0.11
C LEU A 504 -15.62 13.16 1.09
N PHE A 505 -15.08 13.06 2.30
CA PHE A 505 -15.80 13.25 3.55
C PHE A 505 -15.36 14.56 4.19
N GLU A 506 -16.33 15.34 4.66
CA GLU A 506 -16.11 16.59 5.38
C GLU A 506 -17.02 16.60 6.60
N PHE A 507 -16.46 16.91 7.77
CA PHE A 507 -17.20 17.04 9.03
C PHE A 507 -16.41 17.88 10.05
N SER A 508 -17.06 18.22 11.16
CA SER A 508 -16.43 18.95 12.25
C SER A 508 -16.24 18.08 13.48
N ARG A 509 -15.01 18.00 13.97
CA ARG A 509 -14.63 17.26 15.17
C ARG A 509 -13.22 17.69 15.61
N ASP A 510 -13.04 17.86 16.92
CA ASP A 510 -11.73 18.07 17.55
C ASP A 510 -11.28 16.77 18.19
N PHE A 511 -10.18 16.19 17.70
CA PHE A 511 -9.63 14.95 18.24
C PHE A 511 -8.63 15.25 19.36
N LYS A 512 -9.11 15.18 20.60
CA LYS A 512 -8.27 15.30 21.79
C LYS A 512 -7.50 14.02 22.14
N ASN A 513 -8.00 12.90 21.65
CA ASN A 513 -7.39 11.59 21.78
C ASN A 513 -7.43 10.91 20.42
N GLU A 514 -6.66 9.84 20.28
CA GLU A 514 -6.79 8.95 19.13
C GLU A 514 -8.19 8.33 19.10
N GLU A 515 -8.85 8.42 17.94
CA GLU A 515 -10.20 7.90 17.76
C GLU A 515 -10.29 6.97 16.55
N PRO A 516 -10.68 5.69 16.73
CA PRO A 516 -10.90 4.77 15.62
C PRO A 516 -12.02 5.24 14.72
N PHE A 517 -11.85 5.06 13.40
CA PHE A 517 -12.91 5.23 12.41
C PHE A 517 -13.09 3.96 11.57
N LYS A 518 -14.22 3.88 10.88
CA LYS A 518 -14.43 2.94 9.78
C LYS A 518 -15.25 3.53 8.65
N ILE A 519 -15.00 3.09 7.42
CA ILE A 519 -15.81 3.41 6.23
C ILE A 519 -16.62 2.18 5.84
N VAL A 520 -17.93 2.33 5.72
CA VAL A 520 -18.86 1.27 5.33
C VAL A 520 -19.53 1.65 4.00
N LEU A 521 -19.43 0.77 3.00
CA LEU A 521 -20.02 0.99 1.69
C LEU A 521 -21.48 0.52 1.64
N HIS A 522 -22.37 1.33 1.09
CA HIS A 522 -23.79 1.00 0.96
C HIS A 522 -24.07 0.21 -0.33
N ALA A 523 -23.62 -1.04 -0.35
CA ALA A 523 -23.95 -2.01 -1.39
C ALA A 523 -24.04 -3.42 -0.80
N GLU A 524 -25.00 -4.22 -1.26
CA GLU A 524 -25.21 -5.59 -0.78
C GLU A 524 -23.95 -6.47 -0.88
N GLU A 525 -23.17 -6.31 -1.96
CA GLU A 525 -21.89 -7.01 -2.14
C GLU A 525 -20.91 -6.73 -0.99
N PHE A 526 -20.90 -5.51 -0.48
CA PHE A 526 -19.97 -5.00 0.53
C PHE A 526 -20.57 -4.89 1.94
N ALA A 527 -21.70 -5.55 2.20
CA ALA A 527 -22.40 -5.46 3.49
C ALA A 527 -21.53 -5.83 4.71
N ASP A 528 -20.56 -6.74 4.51
CA ASP A 528 -19.65 -7.25 5.55
C ASP A 528 -18.27 -6.57 5.50
N TYR A 529 -18.09 -5.59 4.61
CA TYR A 529 -16.83 -4.87 4.43
C TYR A 529 -16.81 -3.57 5.23
N ALA A 530 -15.69 -3.32 5.90
CA ALA A 530 -15.37 -2.03 6.49
C ALA A 530 -13.87 -1.73 6.32
N TYR A 531 -13.54 -0.49 5.95
CA TYR A 531 -12.17 -0.01 5.94
C TYR A 531 -11.87 0.74 7.24
N HIS A 532 -10.84 0.33 7.97
CA HIS A 532 -10.54 0.84 9.31
C HIS A 532 -9.28 1.73 9.33
N GLY A 533 -9.25 2.66 10.27
CA GLY A 533 -8.09 3.48 10.60
C GLY A 533 -8.35 4.29 11.86
N LYS A 534 -7.52 5.31 12.12
CA LYS A 534 -7.68 6.19 13.28
C LYS A 534 -7.40 7.65 12.94
N PHE A 535 -8.15 8.53 13.60
CA PHE A 535 -7.83 9.95 13.63
C PHE A 535 -6.83 10.20 14.76
N ALA A 536 -5.69 10.80 14.43
CA ALA A 536 -4.67 11.14 15.41
C ALA A 536 -5.14 12.29 16.32
N ALA A 537 -4.73 12.24 17.58
CA ALA A 537 -4.85 13.39 18.48
C ALA A 537 -3.99 14.54 17.95
N GLU A 538 -4.49 15.77 18.00
CA GLU A 538 -3.67 16.94 17.67
C GLU A 538 -2.65 17.23 18.80
N PRO A 539 -1.34 17.25 18.53
CA PRO A 539 -0.33 17.57 19.53
C PRO A 539 -0.49 19.00 20.06
N GLN A 540 -0.19 19.21 21.35
CA GLN A 540 -0.39 20.51 22.01
C GLN A 540 0.88 21.36 22.11
N GLU A 541 2.05 20.72 22.19
CA GLU A 541 3.35 21.41 22.35
C GLU A 541 4.35 20.89 21.32
N ASP A 542 4.92 19.71 21.55
CA ASP A 542 5.85 19.08 20.62
C ASP A 542 5.09 18.47 19.43
N PHE A 543 5.61 18.71 18.22
CA PHE A 543 5.04 18.22 16.99
C PHE A 543 6.15 17.69 16.06
N ALA A 544 5.96 16.52 15.47
CA ALA A 544 6.89 15.93 14.51
C ALA A 544 6.21 15.60 13.19
N LEU A 545 6.86 15.92 12.07
CA LEU A 545 6.39 15.53 10.74
C LEU A 545 7.45 14.75 9.96
N ALA A 546 7.02 13.71 9.26
CA ALA A 546 7.85 13.01 8.28
C ALA A 546 7.71 13.67 6.91
N SER A 547 8.84 13.99 6.28
CA SER A 547 8.92 14.52 4.91
C SER A 547 9.41 13.42 3.97
N LEU A 548 8.59 13.12 2.96
CA LEU A 548 8.71 12.00 2.02
C LEU A 548 8.53 12.52 0.59
N ASN A 549 9.23 11.94 -0.38
CA ASN A 549 9.09 12.26 -1.80
C ASN A 549 9.72 11.17 -2.69
N CYS A 550 9.44 11.22 -4.00
CA CYS A 550 10.14 10.44 -5.02
C CYS A 550 10.11 8.94 -4.72
N LEU A 551 8.89 8.41 -4.63
CA LEU A 551 8.59 7.00 -4.37
C LEU A 551 8.74 6.18 -5.66
N LYS A 552 9.98 5.90 -6.04
CA LYS A 552 10.27 5.15 -7.27
C LYS A 552 10.12 3.64 -7.08
N HIS A 553 9.36 2.98 -7.97
CA HIS A 553 9.36 1.52 -8.11
C HIS A 553 10.24 1.07 -9.27
N TYR A 554 11.54 0.98 -8.99
CA TYR A 554 12.56 0.58 -9.96
C TYR A 554 12.56 -0.94 -10.17
N VAL A 555 12.83 -1.38 -11.39
CA VAL A 555 12.86 -2.80 -11.75
C VAL A 555 14.28 -3.38 -11.75
N GLY A 556 15.31 -2.57 -12.02
CA GLY A 556 16.71 -3.00 -12.02
C GLY A 556 17.07 -4.08 -13.04
N ASP A 557 17.82 -5.07 -12.61
CA ASP A 557 18.26 -6.19 -13.45
C ASP A 557 17.18 -7.26 -13.65
N LEU A 558 15.99 -7.02 -13.11
CA LEU A 558 14.80 -7.84 -13.14
C LEU A 558 15.00 -9.19 -12.44
N GLN A 559 14.81 -9.17 -11.13
CA GLN A 559 14.56 -10.32 -10.27
C GLN A 559 13.25 -10.07 -9.53
N TRP A 560 12.41 -11.10 -9.35
CA TRP A 560 11.10 -10.98 -8.70
C TRP A 560 11.20 -10.93 -7.18
N ASN A 561 12.18 -10.20 -6.67
CA ASN A 561 12.50 -10.03 -5.26
C ASN A 561 13.09 -8.63 -4.99
N SER A 562 13.44 -8.37 -3.73
CA SER A 562 13.96 -7.07 -3.28
C SER A 562 15.37 -6.74 -3.78
N ASP A 563 16.11 -7.69 -4.34
CA ASP A 563 17.44 -7.41 -4.92
C ASP A 563 17.34 -6.54 -6.17
N SER A 564 16.15 -6.48 -6.79
CA SER A 564 15.94 -5.77 -8.05
C SER A 564 14.71 -4.86 -8.04
N ILE A 565 13.57 -5.33 -7.53
CA ILE A 565 12.32 -4.55 -7.55
C ILE A 565 12.20 -3.72 -6.27
N TRP A 566 12.19 -2.40 -6.41
CA TRP A 566 12.06 -1.47 -5.28
C TRP A 566 10.58 -1.21 -4.95
N PHE A 567 9.93 -2.23 -4.41
CA PHE A 567 8.55 -2.18 -3.91
C PHE A 567 8.44 -3.29 -2.86
N PRO A 568 7.79 -3.08 -1.69
CA PRO A 568 6.89 -1.99 -1.33
C PRO A 568 7.50 -0.89 -0.44
N HIS A 569 8.83 -0.84 -0.31
CA HIS A 569 9.54 0.14 0.56
C HIS A 569 9.21 0.01 2.06
N GLN A 570 8.91 -1.21 2.52
CA GLN A 570 8.48 -1.48 3.91
C GLN A 570 9.48 -0.95 4.96
N GLU A 571 10.77 -1.02 4.66
CA GLU A 571 11.84 -0.49 5.52
C GLU A 571 11.61 0.98 5.94
N ILE A 572 11.21 1.86 5.00
CA ILE A 572 10.95 3.27 5.32
C ILE A 572 9.66 3.39 6.14
N VAL A 573 8.64 2.60 5.83
CA VAL A 573 7.36 2.60 6.55
C VAL A 573 7.58 2.24 8.02
N ASP A 574 8.29 1.15 8.28
CA ASP A 574 8.62 0.68 9.63
C ASP A 574 9.42 1.73 10.39
N ASN A 575 10.42 2.32 9.75
CA ASN A 575 11.28 3.32 10.37
C ASN A 575 10.51 4.60 10.72
N VAL A 576 9.61 5.08 9.85
CA VAL A 576 8.75 6.24 10.16
C VAL A 576 7.79 5.93 11.31
N GLN A 577 7.21 4.71 11.36
CA GLN A 577 6.36 4.29 12.49
C GLN A 577 7.12 4.30 13.83
N LEU A 578 8.36 3.80 13.84
CA LEU A 578 9.20 3.76 15.04
C LEU A 578 9.51 5.17 15.59
N GLN A 579 9.55 6.18 14.72
CA GLN A 579 9.86 7.56 15.11
C GLN A 579 8.69 8.36 15.69
N LYS A 580 7.48 7.78 15.67
CA LYS A 580 6.26 8.34 16.26
C LYS A 580 6.01 9.79 15.81
N VAL A 581 5.98 9.99 14.49
CA VAL A 581 5.61 11.28 13.92
C VAL A 581 4.10 11.52 14.01
N ASP A 582 3.70 12.78 14.02
CA ASP A 582 2.31 13.21 14.16
C ASP A 582 1.65 13.54 12.82
N MET A 583 2.45 13.77 11.78
CA MET A 583 1.96 14.14 10.44
C MET A 583 2.90 13.67 9.34
N LEU A 584 2.34 13.44 8.16
CA LEU A 584 3.07 13.09 6.94
C LEU A 584 3.01 14.24 5.92
N TYR A 585 4.13 14.47 5.24
CA TYR A 585 4.21 15.37 4.10
C TYR A 585 4.85 14.67 2.90
N PHE A 586 4.11 14.57 1.81
CA PHE A 586 4.55 14.07 0.51
C PHE A 586 4.78 15.24 -0.45
N ALA A 587 6.05 15.54 -0.74
CA ALA A 587 6.44 16.75 -1.45
C ALA A 587 6.32 16.68 -2.97
N GLY A 588 6.11 15.50 -3.55
CA GLY A 588 6.14 15.28 -4.99
C GLY A 588 6.49 13.86 -5.35
N ASP A 589 6.25 13.46 -6.59
CA ASP A 589 6.61 12.17 -7.17
C ASP A 589 6.15 11.00 -6.30
N GLN A 590 4.87 10.98 -5.95
CA GLN A 590 4.30 9.84 -5.22
C GLN A 590 4.21 8.58 -6.08
N LEU A 591 4.32 8.74 -7.41
CA LEU A 591 4.45 7.68 -8.39
C LEU A 591 5.26 8.16 -9.60
N TYR A 592 5.78 7.22 -10.39
CA TYR A 592 6.36 7.50 -11.71
C TYR A 592 5.59 6.78 -12.81
N GLU A 593 5.40 7.45 -13.95
CA GLU A 593 4.54 7.00 -15.03
C GLU A 593 4.94 5.65 -15.62
N GLY A 594 6.23 5.32 -15.62
CA GLY A 594 6.76 4.06 -16.14
C GLY A 594 7.04 2.99 -15.09
N ASP A 595 6.64 3.17 -13.83
CA ASP A 595 6.96 2.24 -12.76
C ASP A 595 6.35 0.85 -12.95
N ILE A 596 7.23 -0.15 -13.03
CA ILE A 596 6.98 -1.58 -13.26
C ILE A 596 6.28 -1.84 -14.60
N ASP A 597 5.13 -1.22 -14.81
CA ASP A 597 4.32 -1.32 -16.01
C ASP A 597 4.44 -0.06 -16.89
N PRO A 598 4.57 -0.25 -18.20
CA PRO A 598 4.57 0.87 -19.15
C PRO A 598 3.19 1.52 -19.22
N VAL A 599 3.18 2.84 -19.38
CA VAL A 599 1.99 3.69 -19.51
C VAL A 599 1.01 3.17 -20.56
N ASP A 600 -0.27 3.03 -20.18
CA ASP A 600 -1.40 2.91 -21.11
C ASP A 600 -2.12 4.24 -21.33
N ASN A 601 -1.73 4.98 -22.35
CA ASN A 601 -2.32 6.28 -22.71
C ASN A 601 -3.21 6.23 -23.97
N ARG A 602 -3.74 5.06 -24.33
CA ARG A 602 -4.55 4.89 -25.57
C ARG A 602 -5.78 5.80 -25.62
N ASN A 603 -6.36 6.11 -24.47
CA ASN A 603 -7.45 7.07 -24.29
C ASN A 603 -7.50 7.53 -22.82
N LEU A 604 -8.38 8.49 -22.50
CA LEU A 604 -8.50 9.06 -21.16
C LEU A 604 -8.92 8.05 -20.09
N ASP A 605 -9.81 7.08 -20.38
CA ASP A 605 -10.23 6.05 -19.42
C ASP A 605 -9.05 5.13 -19.07
N LYS A 606 -8.33 4.64 -20.09
CA LYS A 606 -7.14 3.81 -19.90
C LYS A 606 -6.02 4.55 -19.16
N LEU A 607 -5.75 5.80 -19.53
CA LEU A 607 -4.77 6.65 -18.86
C LEU A 607 -5.13 6.86 -17.38
N THR A 608 -6.41 7.15 -17.09
CA THR A 608 -6.89 7.35 -15.73
C THR A 608 -6.77 6.07 -14.91
N LYS A 609 -7.13 4.91 -15.46
CA LYS A 609 -7.01 3.61 -14.78
C LYS A 609 -5.55 3.20 -14.57
N ASP A 610 -4.67 3.51 -15.52
CA ASP A 610 -3.24 3.28 -15.41
C ASP A 610 -2.63 4.14 -14.28
N TYR A 611 -2.96 5.43 -14.24
CA TYR A 611 -2.62 6.33 -13.13
C TYR A 611 -3.12 5.79 -11.79
N LEU A 612 -4.40 5.45 -11.71
CA LEU A 612 -4.99 4.95 -10.48
C LEU A 612 -4.33 3.66 -10.02
N TYR A 613 -3.97 2.76 -10.93
CA TYR A 613 -3.25 1.53 -10.61
C TYR A 613 -1.87 1.81 -9.98
N LYS A 614 -1.14 2.83 -10.47
CA LYS A 614 0.11 3.27 -9.85
C LYS A 614 -0.12 3.98 -8.52
N TRP A 615 -1.16 4.80 -8.42
CA TRP A 615 -1.60 5.41 -7.17
C TRP A 615 -2.04 4.38 -6.12
N TYR A 616 -2.54 3.22 -6.53
CA TYR A 616 -2.83 2.12 -5.61
C TYR A 616 -1.57 1.51 -5.00
N ARG A 617 -0.44 1.47 -5.73
CA ARG A 617 0.85 1.03 -5.16
C ARG A 617 1.38 2.00 -4.11
N PHE A 618 1.12 3.29 -4.25
CA PHE A 618 1.39 4.27 -3.20
C PHE A 618 0.66 3.89 -1.91
N TYR A 619 -0.67 3.66 -1.96
CA TYR A 619 -1.41 3.22 -0.78
C TYR A 619 -1.05 1.81 -0.32
N TRP A 620 -0.64 0.92 -1.21
CA TRP A 620 -0.21 -0.42 -0.81
C TRP A 620 1.13 -0.41 -0.06
N SER A 621 1.94 0.63 -0.29
CA SER A 621 3.18 0.89 0.42
C SER A 621 2.92 1.67 1.72
N LEU A 622 2.20 2.78 1.64
CA LEU A 622 2.15 3.82 2.69
C LEU A 622 0.78 3.93 3.39
N GLY A 623 -0.21 3.15 2.97
CA GLY A 623 -1.59 3.24 3.46
C GLY A 623 -1.72 3.02 4.97
N GLU A 624 -0.81 2.24 5.57
CA GLU A 624 -0.76 2.09 7.03
C GLU A 624 -0.44 3.40 7.74
N LEU A 625 0.44 4.23 7.17
CA LEU A 625 0.73 5.55 7.73
C LEU A 625 -0.45 6.49 7.49
N THR A 626 -0.94 6.59 6.24
CA THR A 626 -1.93 7.61 5.86
C THR A 626 -3.33 7.34 6.42
N ARG A 627 -3.67 6.09 6.75
CA ARG A 627 -4.94 5.77 7.43
C ARG A 627 -4.93 6.13 8.92
N ASN A 628 -3.76 6.46 9.46
CA ASN A 628 -3.54 6.65 10.90
C ASN A 628 -3.02 8.03 11.27
N LEU A 629 -2.42 8.77 10.33
CA LEU A 629 -1.84 10.09 10.55
C LEU A 629 -2.41 11.10 9.54
N PRO A 630 -2.62 12.37 9.94
CA PRO A 630 -2.87 13.45 9.01
C PRO A 630 -1.75 13.52 7.97
N SER A 631 -2.11 13.80 6.73
CA SER A 631 -1.16 13.87 5.63
C SER A 631 -1.43 15.07 4.72
N VAL A 632 -0.36 15.59 4.13
CA VAL A 632 -0.39 16.54 3.01
C VAL A 632 0.34 15.89 1.84
N SER A 633 -0.31 15.86 0.68
CA SER A 633 0.31 15.43 -0.58
C SER A 633 0.14 16.52 -1.62
N ILE A 634 1.21 16.82 -2.36
CA ILE A 634 1.18 17.73 -3.51
C ILE A 634 1.77 17.03 -4.75
N PRO A 635 1.08 17.11 -5.91
CA PRO A 635 1.60 16.56 -7.16
C PRO A 635 2.85 17.30 -7.63
N ASP A 636 3.79 16.53 -8.15
CA ASP A 636 4.91 17.01 -8.96
C ASP A 636 4.75 16.57 -10.43
N ASP A 637 5.84 16.55 -11.21
CA ASP A 637 5.83 16.29 -12.64
C ASP A 637 5.47 14.82 -12.98
N HIS A 638 6.08 13.86 -12.29
CA HIS A 638 5.86 12.44 -12.55
C HIS A 638 4.46 11.98 -12.15
N ASP A 639 3.84 12.60 -11.13
CA ASP A 639 2.45 12.37 -10.74
C ASP A 639 1.46 12.68 -11.89
N ILE A 640 1.83 13.62 -12.76
CA ILE A 640 1.05 14.08 -13.92
C ILE A 640 1.50 13.36 -15.21
N TYR A 641 2.39 12.37 -15.10
CA TYR A 641 2.95 11.61 -16.22
C TYR A 641 3.81 12.46 -17.18
N GLN A 642 4.61 13.36 -16.61
CA GLN A 642 5.64 14.11 -17.33
C GLN A 642 6.98 13.95 -16.64
N GLY A 643 8.08 13.96 -17.39
CA GLY A 643 9.42 13.87 -16.79
C GLY A 643 9.97 15.20 -16.28
N ASN A 644 9.34 16.32 -16.67
CA ASN A 644 9.54 17.69 -16.16
C ASN A 644 8.24 18.48 -16.37
N LEU A 645 7.93 19.42 -15.48
CA LEU A 645 6.67 20.19 -15.55
C LEU A 645 6.88 21.70 -15.40
N TRP A 646 6.65 22.40 -16.50
CA TRP A 646 6.42 23.85 -16.52
C TRP A 646 4.94 24.09 -16.80
N GLY A 647 4.10 24.13 -15.77
CA GLY A 647 2.64 24.08 -15.91
C GLY A 647 2.01 25.24 -16.70
N ALA A 648 2.70 26.38 -16.82
CA ALA A 648 2.34 27.52 -17.66
C ALA A 648 0.83 27.88 -17.57
N GLY A 649 0.30 27.90 -16.35
CA GLY A 649 -1.08 28.27 -16.05
C GLY A 649 -2.14 27.25 -16.48
N GLY A 650 -1.75 26.00 -16.76
CA GLY A 650 -2.67 24.95 -17.19
C GLY A 650 -2.92 24.89 -18.69
N ARG A 651 -2.03 25.47 -19.53
CA ARG A 651 -2.17 25.36 -20.99
C ARG A 651 -1.90 23.93 -21.47
N LEU A 652 -2.54 23.52 -22.57
CA LEU A 652 -2.20 22.26 -23.23
C LEU A 652 -0.87 22.41 -23.97
N ALA A 653 0.11 21.61 -23.58
CA ALA A 653 1.42 21.53 -24.20
C ALA A 653 1.33 20.94 -25.61
N LYS A 654 2.02 21.56 -26.58
CA LYS A 654 2.07 21.11 -27.97
C LYS A 654 3.50 21.09 -28.49
N PRO A 655 3.92 20.05 -29.22
CA PRO A 655 5.27 20.03 -29.79
C PRO A 655 5.42 21.15 -30.83
N ASP A 656 6.55 21.83 -30.82
CA ASP A 656 6.92 22.80 -31.85
C ASP A 656 8.09 22.26 -32.68
N LYS A 657 7.75 21.66 -33.82
CA LYS A 657 8.74 21.09 -34.75
C LYS A 657 9.65 22.14 -35.38
N SER A 658 9.20 23.39 -35.50
CA SER A 658 9.99 24.47 -36.10
C SER A 658 11.15 24.89 -35.20
N ARG A 659 10.94 24.83 -33.88
CA ARG A 659 11.95 25.09 -32.84
C ARG A 659 12.64 23.82 -32.35
N GLY A 660 12.13 22.64 -32.71
CA GLY A 660 12.64 21.35 -32.25
C GLY A 660 12.30 21.03 -30.78
N LEU A 661 11.16 21.56 -30.30
CA LEU A 661 10.68 21.37 -28.93
C LEU A 661 9.70 20.20 -28.85
N THR A 662 9.87 19.39 -27.80
CA THR A 662 8.87 18.38 -27.42
C THR A 662 7.61 19.07 -26.88
N ALA A 663 6.52 18.34 -26.69
CA ALA A 663 5.33 18.90 -26.03
C ALA A 663 5.70 19.42 -24.64
N GLN A 664 6.35 18.60 -23.82
CA GLN A 664 6.83 18.95 -22.48
C GLN A 664 7.65 20.25 -22.48
N ASP A 665 8.66 20.35 -23.35
CA ASP A 665 9.52 21.54 -23.42
C ASP A 665 8.74 22.80 -23.82
N SER A 666 7.68 22.68 -24.61
CA SER A 666 6.86 23.84 -24.98
C SER A 666 6.07 24.42 -23.81
N GLY A 667 6.09 23.83 -22.61
CA GLY A 667 5.37 24.29 -21.43
C GLY A 667 3.85 24.03 -21.47
N GLY A 668 3.29 23.73 -20.32
CA GLY A 668 1.94 23.25 -20.11
C GLY A 668 1.89 21.76 -19.80
N TYR A 669 0.69 21.21 -19.93
CA TYR A 669 0.38 19.80 -19.66
C TYR A 669 0.27 19.01 -20.96
N VAL A 670 0.96 17.87 -21.09
CA VAL A 670 0.92 16.99 -22.28
C VAL A 670 -0.35 16.15 -22.35
N HIS A 671 -1.02 15.99 -21.21
CA HIS A 671 -2.30 15.30 -21.09
C HIS A 671 -3.46 16.29 -20.96
N ALA A 672 -4.67 15.79 -21.19
CA ALA A 672 -5.88 16.58 -21.11
C ALA A 672 -6.14 17.08 -19.68
N ILE A 673 -6.76 18.25 -19.53
CA ILE A 673 -7.01 18.87 -18.22
C ILE A 673 -7.96 18.03 -17.35
N GLU A 674 -8.80 17.21 -17.97
CA GLU A 674 -9.61 16.21 -17.27
C GLU A 674 -8.73 15.22 -16.48
N PHE A 675 -7.62 14.76 -17.06
CA PHE A 675 -6.67 13.88 -16.38
C PHE A 675 -5.93 14.63 -15.26
N VAL A 676 -5.44 15.84 -15.54
CA VAL A 676 -4.78 16.69 -14.53
C VAL A 676 -5.68 16.92 -13.31
N ASN A 677 -6.97 17.17 -13.55
CA ASN A 677 -7.95 17.35 -12.47
C ASN A 677 -8.22 16.05 -11.69
N VAL A 678 -8.08 14.87 -12.30
CA VAL A 678 -8.13 13.58 -11.57
C VAL A 678 -6.93 13.46 -10.62
N VAL A 679 -5.73 13.80 -11.07
CA VAL A 679 -4.53 13.79 -10.22
C VAL A 679 -4.69 14.78 -9.07
N HIS A 680 -5.10 16.03 -9.34
CA HIS A 680 -5.36 17.01 -8.30
C HIS A 680 -6.43 16.53 -7.31
N GLU A 681 -7.55 15.96 -7.76
CA GLU A 681 -8.61 15.47 -6.88
C GLU A 681 -8.13 14.31 -6.00
N THR A 682 -7.39 13.35 -6.56
CA THR A 682 -6.92 12.16 -5.83
C THR A 682 -5.81 12.50 -4.83
N GLN A 683 -4.84 13.33 -5.19
CA GLN A 683 -3.71 13.67 -4.32
C GLN A 683 -3.97 14.86 -3.39
N THR A 684 -4.78 15.85 -3.79
CA THR A 684 -4.98 17.09 -2.99
C THR A 684 -6.40 17.28 -2.46
N GLY A 685 -7.35 16.40 -2.82
CA GLY A 685 -8.75 16.54 -2.43
C GLY A 685 -9.00 16.57 -0.92
N HIS A 686 -8.09 15.98 -0.13
CA HIS A 686 -8.13 15.97 1.33
C HIS A 686 -7.59 17.25 1.98
N LEU A 687 -6.94 18.14 1.22
CA LEU A 687 -6.39 19.38 1.78
C LEU A 687 -7.49 20.35 2.19
N PRO A 688 -7.26 21.22 3.20
CA PRO A 688 -8.22 22.22 3.62
C PRO A 688 -8.61 23.14 2.48
N ARG A 689 -9.87 23.57 2.47
CA ARG A 689 -10.37 24.46 1.41
C ARG A 689 -9.66 25.80 1.46
N GLY A 690 -8.80 26.04 0.48
CA GLY A 690 -8.13 27.32 0.28
C GLY A 690 -9.10 28.43 -0.09
N MET A 691 -8.64 29.68 0.06
CA MET A 691 -9.43 30.87 -0.29
C MET A 691 -9.67 31.00 -1.78
N ASP A 692 -8.73 30.50 -2.59
CA ASP A 692 -8.87 30.45 -4.03
C ASP A 692 -9.35 29.06 -4.45
N GLN A 693 -10.64 28.97 -4.77
CA GLN A 693 -11.29 27.77 -5.30
C GLN A 693 -11.51 27.89 -6.82
N GLY A 694 -10.98 28.95 -7.45
CA GLY A 694 -11.17 29.24 -8.87
C GLY A 694 -10.36 28.31 -9.75
N LYS A 695 -10.90 27.95 -10.91
CA LYS A 695 -10.15 27.23 -11.94
C LYS A 695 -9.33 28.21 -12.78
N CYS A 696 -8.22 27.75 -13.34
CA CYS A 696 -7.54 28.46 -14.44
C CYS A 696 -8.46 28.55 -15.66
N GLU A 697 -8.14 29.43 -16.62
CA GLU A 697 -8.93 29.59 -17.85
C GLU A 697 -9.08 28.29 -18.64
N SER A 698 -8.09 27.38 -18.56
CA SER A 698 -8.13 26.06 -19.16
C SER A 698 -9.08 25.07 -18.49
N GLY A 699 -9.69 25.42 -17.34
CA GLY A 699 -10.50 24.53 -16.52
C GLY A 699 -9.70 23.68 -15.53
N MET A 700 -8.39 23.88 -15.43
CA MET A 700 -7.52 23.23 -14.44
C MET A 700 -7.84 23.72 -13.03
N SER A 701 -7.95 22.80 -12.06
CA SER A 701 -8.06 23.14 -10.65
C SER A 701 -6.73 23.64 -10.07
N VAL A 702 -6.81 24.38 -8.98
CA VAL A 702 -5.66 24.83 -8.17
C VAL A 702 -5.79 24.26 -6.76
N TYR A 703 -4.68 24.03 -6.07
CA TYR A 703 -4.69 23.36 -4.76
C TYR A 703 -3.89 24.08 -3.66
N PHE A 704 -3.26 25.22 -3.95
CA PHE A 704 -2.55 25.99 -2.94
C PHE A 704 -3.52 26.46 -1.84
N THR A 705 -3.11 26.31 -0.59
CA THR A 705 -3.95 26.52 0.59
C THR A 705 -3.08 26.68 1.83
N ASP A 706 -3.68 27.08 2.94
CA ASP A 706 -3.02 27.16 4.23
C ASP A 706 -3.86 26.47 5.30
N PHE A 707 -3.20 26.01 6.36
CA PHE A 707 -3.87 25.45 7.52
C PHE A 707 -2.96 25.43 8.75
N LYS A 708 -3.59 25.38 9.93
CA LYS A 708 -2.90 25.27 11.21
C LYS A 708 -3.08 23.87 11.78
N TYR A 709 -2.01 23.31 12.32
CA TYR A 709 -2.02 22.03 13.01
C TYR A 709 -0.95 22.06 14.09
N ALA A 710 -1.32 21.70 15.33
CA ALA A 710 -0.50 21.91 16.52
C ALA A 710 -0.05 23.39 16.63
N ASN A 711 1.25 23.62 16.81
CA ASN A 711 1.86 24.96 16.90
C ASN A 711 2.47 25.45 15.57
N VAL A 712 2.04 24.88 14.42
CA VAL A 712 2.55 25.24 13.09
C VAL A 712 1.46 25.81 12.18
N ASP A 713 1.77 26.90 11.47
CA ASP A 713 0.96 27.50 10.40
C ASP A 713 1.61 27.16 9.05
N PHE A 714 0.95 26.30 8.27
CA PHE A 714 1.46 25.80 6.99
C PHE A 714 0.92 26.60 5.82
N ALA A 715 1.77 26.92 4.85
CA ALA A 715 1.38 27.32 3.49
C ALA A 715 1.79 26.25 2.49
N ILE A 716 0.83 25.78 1.71
CA ILE A 716 1.04 24.86 0.59
C ILE A 716 1.05 25.67 -0.69
N VAL A 717 2.13 25.57 -1.45
CA VAL A 717 2.26 26.17 -2.78
C VAL A 717 2.59 25.10 -3.83
N SER A 718 2.40 25.45 -5.10
CA SER A 718 2.88 24.66 -6.23
C SER A 718 3.86 25.47 -7.05
N ASP A 719 5.13 25.06 -7.10
CA ASP A 719 6.10 25.64 -8.02
C ASP A 719 6.08 25.00 -9.42
N ARG A 720 5.06 24.17 -9.71
CA ARG A 720 4.81 23.59 -11.03
C ARG A 720 3.65 24.23 -11.77
N GLN A 721 2.50 24.47 -11.12
CA GLN A 721 1.22 24.79 -11.80
C GLN A 721 1.28 26.00 -12.74
N PHE A 722 2.06 27.02 -12.39
CA PHE A 722 2.10 28.30 -13.11
C PHE A 722 3.47 28.61 -13.71
N LYS A 723 4.46 27.76 -13.48
CA LYS A 723 5.83 27.99 -13.92
C LYS A 723 5.91 28.03 -15.44
N ASP A 724 6.54 29.07 -15.97
CA ASP A 724 6.77 29.20 -17.41
C ASP A 724 7.84 28.23 -17.89
N SER A 725 7.86 27.90 -19.18
CA SER A 725 8.96 27.11 -19.76
C SER A 725 10.06 28.02 -20.27
N ALA A 726 11.31 27.79 -19.83
CA ALA A 726 12.48 28.50 -20.34
C ALA A 726 12.67 28.31 -21.85
N SER A 727 12.32 27.12 -22.37
CA SER A 727 12.36 26.85 -23.81
C SER A 727 11.42 27.74 -24.61
N ASP A 728 10.35 28.25 -23.98
CA ASP A 728 9.39 29.16 -24.59
C ASP A 728 9.82 30.62 -24.43
N VAL A 729 10.08 31.06 -23.19
CA VAL A 729 10.31 32.48 -22.84
C VAL A 729 11.76 32.95 -22.97
N VAL A 730 12.71 32.01 -23.13
CA VAL A 730 14.15 32.29 -23.29
C VAL A 730 14.71 31.59 -24.54
N PRO A 731 14.29 32.00 -25.76
CA PRO A 731 14.65 31.30 -27.00
C PRO A 731 16.16 31.26 -27.27
N ASP A 732 16.92 32.25 -26.81
CA ASP A 732 18.36 32.36 -27.05
C ASP A 732 19.16 31.26 -26.34
N GLY A 733 18.67 30.76 -25.19
CA GLY A 733 19.30 29.64 -24.47
C GLY A 733 19.12 28.29 -25.15
N LYS A 734 18.16 28.19 -26.10
CA LYS A 734 17.81 26.95 -26.81
C LYS A 734 17.59 25.77 -25.87
N PHE A 735 16.87 26.02 -24.77
CA PHE A 735 16.67 25.03 -23.72
C PHE A 735 16.05 23.73 -24.25
N LYS A 736 16.53 22.61 -23.71
CA LYS A 736 15.99 21.27 -23.92
C LYS A 736 15.97 20.54 -22.59
N ASN A 737 14.80 20.06 -22.18
CA ASN A 737 14.58 19.37 -20.92
C ASN A 737 15.12 20.15 -19.71
N GLY A 738 14.96 21.48 -19.71
CA GLY A 738 15.46 22.35 -18.64
C GLY A 738 16.90 22.86 -18.78
N TRP A 739 17.66 22.37 -19.78
CA TRP A 739 19.09 22.68 -19.92
C TRP A 739 19.39 23.54 -21.15
N ALA A 740 20.14 24.62 -20.97
CA ALA A 740 20.61 25.47 -22.06
C ALA A 740 21.50 24.68 -23.05
N GLN A 741 21.23 24.79 -24.35
CA GLN A 741 21.99 24.11 -25.41
C GLN A 741 22.79 25.07 -26.28
N ALA A 742 22.56 26.38 -26.14
CA ALA A 742 23.31 27.39 -26.87
C ALA A 742 24.78 27.43 -26.37
N VAL A 743 25.72 27.34 -27.31
CA VAL A 743 27.16 27.35 -27.00
C VAL A 743 27.53 28.68 -26.36
N GLY A 744 28.15 28.64 -25.18
CA GLY A 744 28.61 29.82 -24.45
C GLY A 744 27.49 30.61 -23.77
N TYR A 745 26.25 30.12 -23.75
CA TYR A 745 25.15 30.75 -23.03
C TYR A 745 25.38 30.65 -21.52
N ASP A 746 25.27 31.78 -20.81
CA ASP A 746 25.33 31.82 -19.36
C ASP A 746 23.91 31.63 -18.80
N PRO A 747 23.63 30.59 -18.01
CA PRO A 747 22.30 30.37 -17.43
C PRO A 747 21.81 31.52 -16.53
N ARG A 748 22.72 32.38 -16.05
CA ARG A 748 22.37 33.63 -15.35
C ARG A 748 21.60 34.62 -16.22
N ASP A 749 21.76 34.54 -17.55
CA ASP A 749 21.03 35.37 -18.51
C ASP A 749 19.61 34.83 -18.81
N ALA A 750 19.17 33.77 -18.11
CA ALA A 750 17.84 33.19 -18.29
C ALA A 750 16.72 33.93 -17.53
N ASP A 751 17.06 34.94 -16.72
CA ASP A 751 16.05 35.77 -16.05
C ASP A 751 15.44 36.76 -17.04
N VAL A 752 14.16 36.60 -17.35
CA VAL A 752 13.46 37.45 -18.32
C VAL A 752 12.24 38.13 -17.69
N PRO A 753 11.95 39.41 -18.01
CA PRO A 753 10.80 40.11 -17.47
C PRO A 753 9.49 39.38 -17.73
N GLY A 754 8.69 39.19 -16.67
CA GLY A 754 7.36 38.60 -16.75
C GLY A 754 7.31 37.08 -16.64
N ALA A 755 8.45 36.37 -16.63
CA ALA A 755 8.46 34.93 -16.39
C ALA A 755 7.95 34.60 -14.97
N GLN A 756 7.15 33.54 -14.88
CA GLN A 756 6.44 33.13 -13.68
C GLN A 756 7.06 31.87 -13.05
N LEU A 757 7.06 31.84 -11.70
CA LEU A 757 7.29 30.63 -10.91
C LEU A 757 5.97 30.17 -10.26
N LEU A 758 5.53 30.87 -9.22
CA LEU A 758 4.28 30.57 -8.51
C LEU A 758 3.04 31.16 -9.20
N GLY A 759 3.22 32.18 -10.04
CA GLY A 759 2.10 32.94 -10.61
C GLY A 759 1.48 33.92 -9.61
N GLU A 760 0.83 34.98 -10.13
CA GLU A 760 0.28 36.09 -9.32
C GLU A 760 -0.69 35.61 -8.21
N ARG A 761 -1.53 34.62 -8.51
CA ARG A 761 -2.53 34.10 -7.57
C ARG A 761 -1.89 33.50 -6.31
N GLN A 762 -0.81 32.73 -6.49
CA GLN A 762 -0.09 32.12 -5.38
C GLN A 762 0.80 33.13 -4.65
N GLU A 763 1.48 34.03 -5.37
CA GLU A 763 2.29 35.08 -4.73
C GLU A 763 1.42 35.96 -3.81
N LYS A 764 0.20 36.31 -4.23
CA LYS A 764 -0.77 37.05 -3.42
C LYS A 764 -1.26 36.25 -2.21
N PHE A 765 -1.53 34.96 -2.40
CA PHE A 765 -1.88 34.06 -1.31
C PHE A 765 -0.75 33.99 -0.26
N LEU A 766 0.48 33.70 -0.70
CA LEU A 766 1.64 33.54 0.15
C LEU A 766 1.96 34.84 0.91
N SER A 767 1.89 35.99 0.23
CA SER A 767 2.08 37.31 0.86
C SER A 767 1.03 37.58 1.96
N ARG A 768 -0.23 37.20 1.72
CA ARG A 768 -1.28 37.34 2.72
C ARG A 768 -1.04 36.41 3.91
N TRP A 769 -0.65 35.16 3.66
CA TRP A 769 -0.32 34.19 4.70
C TRP A 769 0.87 34.64 5.57
N ALA A 770 1.95 35.11 4.92
CA ALA A 770 3.17 35.60 5.56
C ALA A 770 2.89 36.78 6.50
N SER A 771 2.01 37.70 6.09
CA SER A 771 1.66 38.89 6.88
C SER A 771 0.67 38.65 8.03
N ARG A 772 0.11 37.44 8.18
CA ARG A 772 -0.80 37.14 9.29
C ARG A 772 -0.05 37.03 10.62
N LYS A 773 -0.58 37.67 11.66
CA LYS A 773 -0.04 37.70 13.03
C LYS A 773 -0.98 37.09 14.07
N ASP A 774 -1.84 36.17 13.66
CA ASP A 774 -2.86 35.55 14.50
C ASP A 774 -2.31 34.31 15.23
N GLY A 775 -1.56 34.57 16.29
CA GLY A 775 -0.94 33.56 17.16
C GLY A 775 0.59 33.50 17.01
N ASP A 776 1.21 32.73 17.90
CA ASP A 776 2.65 32.47 17.91
C ASP A 776 2.91 31.09 17.29
N TYR A 777 2.80 31.03 15.97
CA TYR A 777 2.95 29.79 15.20
C TYR A 777 4.30 29.79 14.48
N GLN A 778 4.99 28.65 14.48
CA GLN A 778 6.07 28.45 13.52
C GLN A 778 5.48 28.45 12.10
N LYS A 779 6.01 29.28 11.21
CA LYS A 779 5.58 29.31 9.82
C LYS A 779 6.38 28.32 8.99
N VAL A 780 5.67 27.52 8.19
CA VAL A 780 6.27 26.50 7.30
C VAL A 780 5.65 26.59 5.91
N VAL A 781 6.49 26.64 4.88
CA VAL A 781 6.07 26.54 3.47
C VAL A 781 6.39 25.13 2.94
N LEU A 782 5.46 24.55 2.19
CA LEU A 782 5.57 23.24 1.55
C LEU A 782 5.52 23.42 0.02
N SER A 783 6.52 22.91 -0.71
CA SER A 783 6.64 23.00 -2.18
C SER A 783 7.24 21.73 -2.80
N GLN A 784 7.20 21.62 -4.13
CA GLN A 784 7.84 20.51 -4.83
C GLN A 784 9.36 20.63 -4.78
N THR A 785 9.89 21.81 -5.11
CA THR A 785 11.35 22.02 -5.17
C THR A 785 11.84 23.10 -4.20
N PRO A 786 13.08 23.03 -3.70
CA PRO A 786 13.70 24.19 -3.06
C PRO A 786 13.87 25.32 -4.08
N PHE A 787 13.77 26.57 -3.65
CA PHE A 787 13.89 27.73 -4.54
C PHE A 787 15.35 28.10 -4.82
N CYS A 788 16.12 27.12 -5.29
CA CYS A 788 17.51 27.18 -5.76
C CYS A 788 17.80 25.93 -6.59
N ASN A 789 18.94 25.86 -7.28
CA ASN A 789 19.43 24.61 -7.88
C ASN A 789 20.67 24.08 -7.16
N LEU A 790 20.47 23.17 -6.19
CA LEU A 790 21.58 22.52 -5.48
C LEU A 790 22.04 21.26 -6.23
N ALA A 791 22.75 21.45 -7.34
CA ALA A 791 23.36 20.33 -8.05
C ALA A 791 24.65 20.74 -8.76
N THR A 792 25.50 19.75 -9.02
CA THR A 792 26.71 19.85 -9.81
C THR A 792 26.76 18.76 -10.86
N LEU A 793 27.41 19.05 -11.98
CA LEU A 793 27.63 18.12 -13.09
C LEU A 793 29.09 18.11 -13.49
N PRO A 794 29.60 17.03 -14.11
CA PRO A 794 30.90 17.07 -14.77
C PRO A 794 30.99 18.23 -15.76
N GLU A 795 32.13 18.93 -15.83
CA GLU A 795 32.31 20.18 -16.60
C GLU A 795 31.81 20.09 -18.05
N LYS A 796 32.06 18.95 -18.69
CA LYS A 796 31.73 18.70 -20.11
C LYS A 796 30.27 18.31 -20.35
N SER A 797 29.51 18.03 -19.30
CA SER A 797 28.12 17.62 -19.42
C SER A 797 27.22 18.81 -19.73
N MET A 798 26.27 18.63 -20.64
CA MET A 798 25.30 19.65 -21.05
C MET A 798 23.91 19.43 -20.43
N SER A 799 23.71 18.32 -19.70
CA SER A 799 22.47 18.02 -19.00
C SER A 799 22.69 17.00 -17.87
N GLY A 800 21.67 16.82 -17.03
CA GLY A 800 21.65 15.83 -15.95
C GLY A 800 21.53 14.36 -16.40
N SER A 801 21.36 14.06 -17.69
CA SER A 801 21.19 12.68 -18.18
C SER A 801 22.37 11.76 -17.92
N VAL A 802 23.55 12.32 -17.60
CA VAL A 802 24.74 11.57 -17.23
C VAL A 802 24.65 10.99 -15.81
N LEU A 803 23.87 11.62 -14.91
CA LEU A 803 23.87 11.36 -13.47
C LEU A 803 23.68 9.88 -13.10
N PRO A 804 22.74 9.12 -13.69
CA PRO A 804 22.52 7.72 -13.31
C PRO A 804 23.69 6.79 -13.64
N SER A 805 24.54 7.19 -14.58
CA SER A 805 25.70 6.39 -15.05
C SER A 805 27.04 6.80 -14.45
N LEU A 806 27.07 7.89 -13.67
CA LEU A 806 28.31 8.33 -13.06
C LEU A 806 28.71 7.36 -11.94
N PRO A 807 30.02 7.06 -11.79
CA PRO A 807 30.48 6.22 -10.70
C PRO A 807 30.14 6.87 -9.35
N THR A 808 29.91 6.00 -8.37
CA THR A 808 29.72 6.39 -6.98
C THR A 808 31.09 6.54 -6.31
N PRO A 809 31.42 7.70 -5.71
CA PRO A 809 32.69 7.91 -5.02
C PRO A 809 32.85 7.04 -3.77
N GLU A 810 34.09 6.71 -3.40
CA GLU A 810 34.37 6.07 -2.12
C GLU A 810 34.13 7.03 -0.94
N LYS A 811 33.85 6.50 0.25
CA LYS A 811 33.63 7.33 1.44
C LYS A 811 34.86 8.21 1.74
N GLY A 812 34.66 9.53 1.74
CA GLY A 812 35.71 10.53 1.95
C GLY A 812 36.42 10.99 0.68
N GLU A 813 36.13 10.40 -0.49
CA GLU A 813 36.58 10.91 -1.78
C GLU A 813 35.82 12.20 -2.13
N TYR A 814 36.55 13.21 -2.63
CA TYR A 814 35.95 14.43 -3.17
C TYR A 814 36.20 14.54 -4.68
N PRO A 815 35.21 14.18 -5.51
CA PRO A 815 35.32 14.25 -6.96
C PRO A 815 35.70 15.65 -7.48
N GLN A 816 36.56 15.69 -8.50
CA GLN A 816 37.02 16.92 -9.17
C GLN A 816 36.43 17.05 -10.58
N GLY A 817 36.54 18.24 -11.18
CA GLY A 817 36.07 18.47 -12.56
C GLY A 817 34.55 18.62 -12.69
N TYR A 818 33.92 19.20 -11.65
CA TYR A 818 32.49 19.49 -11.60
C TYR A 818 32.23 21.00 -11.80
N LYS A 819 31.05 21.34 -12.27
CA LYS A 819 30.51 22.71 -12.36
C LYS A 819 29.13 22.77 -11.71
N PHE A 820 28.72 23.97 -11.32
CA PHE A 820 27.34 24.21 -10.88
C PHE A 820 26.35 23.89 -12.01
N ALA A 821 25.29 23.17 -11.68
CA ALA A 821 24.18 22.91 -12.59
C ALA A 821 23.21 24.11 -12.61
N ALA A 822 22.52 24.28 -13.73
CA ALA A 822 21.47 25.27 -13.90
C ALA A 822 20.33 24.64 -14.71
N ASP A 823 19.49 23.89 -14.00
CA ASP A 823 18.31 23.21 -14.52
C ASP A 823 17.07 24.09 -14.29
N THR A 824 16.45 24.60 -15.36
CA THR A 824 15.28 25.49 -15.25
C THR A 824 14.03 24.74 -14.78
N ASP A 825 14.11 23.42 -14.64
CA ASP A 825 13.08 22.65 -13.95
C ASP A 825 13.11 22.84 -12.43
N SER A 826 14.26 23.14 -11.83
CA SER A 826 14.38 23.47 -10.40
C SER A 826 13.74 24.80 -10.01
N GLY A 827 13.42 24.99 -8.73
CA GLY A 827 12.90 26.25 -8.18
C GLY A 827 13.89 27.41 -8.17
N GLY A 828 15.13 27.23 -8.65
CA GLY A 828 16.12 28.31 -8.81
C GLY A 828 15.82 29.27 -9.96
N TRP A 829 14.88 28.95 -10.84
CA TRP A 829 14.49 29.75 -12.01
C TRP A 829 12.95 29.81 -12.15
N PRO A 830 12.37 30.94 -12.63
CA PRO A 830 13.02 32.21 -13.00
C PRO A 830 13.49 33.02 -11.78
N GLN A 831 14.66 33.64 -11.86
CA GLN A 831 15.32 34.29 -10.72
C GLN A 831 14.48 35.43 -10.13
N SER A 832 13.91 36.31 -10.96
CA SER A 832 13.09 37.44 -10.48
C SER A 832 11.82 36.97 -9.75
N ALA A 833 11.16 35.91 -10.24
CA ALA A 833 9.97 35.35 -9.59
C ALA A 833 10.33 34.59 -8.31
N ARG A 834 11.40 33.78 -8.37
CA ARG A 834 12.00 33.12 -7.21
C ARG A 834 12.33 34.11 -6.09
N ASN A 835 12.99 35.23 -6.42
CA ASN A 835 13.42 36.20 -5.42
C ASN A 835 12.24 36.85 -4.68
N ARG A 836 11.11 37.10 -5.36
CA ARG A 836 9.88 37.56 -4.70
C ARG A 836 9.34 36.51 -3.73
N ALA A 837 9.27 35.25 -4.15
CA ALA A 837 8.79 34.17 -3.30
C ALA A 837 9.69 33.97 -2.06
N VAL A 838 11.01 33.96 -2.24
CA VAL A 838 11.97 33.83 -1.15
C VAL A 838 11.95 35.03 -0.20
N GLN A 839 11.74 36.25 -0.72
CA GLN A 839 11.55 37.41 0.13
C GLN A 839 10.31 37.26 1.03
N ILE A 840 9.18 36.78 0.48
CA ILE A 840 7.95 36.57 1.26
C ILE A 840 8.17 35.49 2.35
N ILE A 841 8.89 34.42 2.05
CA ILE A 841 9.28 33.37 3.02
C ILE A 841 10.16 33.98 4.12
N GLY A 842 11.13 34.81 3.74
CA GLY A 842 12.01 35.56 4.64
C GLY A 842 11.27 36.51 5.58
N ASP A 843 10.36 37.31 5.04
CA ASP A 843 9.56 38.27 5.81
C ASP A 843 8.67 37.58 6.87
N ALA A 844 8.36 36.30 6.66
CA ALA A 844 7.59 35.46 7.56
C ALA A 844 8.45 34.67 8.57
N ASP A 845 9.78 34.74 8.47
CA ASP A 845 10.74 33.86 9.15
C ASP A 845 10.35 32.38 9.01
N ALA A 846 9.89 32.01 7.82
CA ALA A 846 9.34 30.69 7.56
C ALA A 846 10.44 29.68 7.23
N ILE A 847 10.24 28.45 7.69
CA ILE A 847 10.97 27.27 7.24
C ILE A 847 10.36 26.80 5.93
N HIS A 848 11.18 26.33 4.99
CA HIS A 848 10.72 25.78 3.72
C HIS A 848 11.04 24.29 3.64
N LEU A 849 10.05 23.44 3.35
CA LEU A 849 10.22 22.01 3.16
C LEU A 849 9.90 21.65 1.71
N ALA A 850 10.77 20.84 1.09
CA ALA A 850 10.66 20.50 -0.33
C ALA A 850 11.12 19.06 -0.65
N GLY A 851 10.90 18.62 -1.89
CA GLY A 851 11.33 17.35 -2.48
C GLY A 851 12.08 17.52 -3.82
N ASP A 852 11.74 16.72 -4.84
CA ASP A 852 12.21 16.70 -6.25
C ASP A 852 13.72 16.49 -6.49
N GLN A 853 14.58 17.18 -5.76
CA GLN A 853 16.00 17.25 -6.12
C GLN A 853 16.73 15.91 -5.96
N HIS A 854 16.11 14.88 -5.35
CA HIS A 854 16.71 13.55 -5.13
C HIS A 854 18.05 13.63 -4.38
N LEU A 855 18.25 14.69 -3.60
CA LEU A 855 19.46 14.98 -2.86
C LEU A 855 19.05 15.57 -1.52
N GLY A 856 19.13 14.74 -0.48
CA GLY A 856 18.86 15.18 0.89
C GLY A 856 19.77 16.36 1.21
N SER A 857 19.20 17.52 1.52
CA SER A 857 19.97 18.74 1.69
C SER A 857 19.33 19.71 2.66
N LEU A 858 20.18 20.41 3.40
CA LEU A 858 19.81 21.47 4.32
C LEU A 858 20.62 22.71 3.96
N LEU A 859 19.94 23.82 3.71
CA LEU A 859 20.58 25.09 3.35
C LEU A 859 19.79 26.29 3.87
N ARG A 860 20.37 27.47 3.74
CA ARG A 860 19.68 28.76 3.92
C ARG A 860 19.67 29.53 2.61
N TYR A 861 18.57 30.24 2.38
CA TYR A 861 18.58 31.33 1.41
C TYR A 861 19.39 32.48 2.00
N THR A 862 20.61 32.69 1.53
CA THR A 862 21.57 33.61 2.18
C THR A 862 21.03 35.02 2.33
N ASP A 863 20.22 35.49 1.38
CA ASP A 863 19.67 36.85 1.37
C ASP A 863 18.69 37.13 2.53
N VAL A 864 17.93 36.10 2.94
CA VAL A 864 16.81 36.25 3.89
C VAL A 864 16.98 35.44 5.17
N GLY A 865 17.92 34.48 5.20
CA GLY A 865 18.23 33.67 6.38
C GLY A 865 17.34 32.43 6.57
N SER A 866 16.16 32.37 5.95
CA SER A 866 15.23 31.23 6.03
C SER A 866 15.91 29.90 5.68
N VAL A 867 15.64 28.89 6.51
CA VAL A 867 16.12 27.53 6.32
C VAL A 867 15.20 26.80 5.35
N VAL A 868 15.81 26.09 4.39
CA VAL A 868 15.11 25.13 3.53
C VAL A 868 15.72 23.74 3.68
N PHE A 869 14.85 22.76 3.85
CA PHE A 869 15.20 21.35 3.92
C PHE A 869 14.53 20.60 2.77
N THR A 870 15.33 19.92 1.97
CA THR A 870 14.88 18.99 0.96
C THR A 870 15.13 17.58 1.45
N SER A 871 14.06 16.82 1.69
CA SER A 871 14.19 15.42 2.09
C SER A 871 14.79 14.59 0.93
N PRO A 872 15.62 13.58 1.23
CA PRO A 872 16.12 12.67 0.20
C PRO A 872 14.96 11.90 -0.44
N ALA A 873 15.15 11.43 -1.68
CA ALA A 873 14.19 10.56 -2.33
C ALA A 873 14.05 9.25 -1.54
N MET A 874 12.83 8.74 -1.40
CA MET A 874 12.58 7.43 -0.78
C MET A 874 13.27 6.30 -1.56
N ALA A 875 13.35 6.44 -2.88
CA ALA A 875 14.13 5.57 -3.73
C ALA A 875 14.70 6.34 -4.93
N ASN A 876 16.03 6.42 -5.03
CA ASN A 876 16.69 7.38 -5.90
C ASN A 876 17.17 6.76 -7.22
N THR A 877 16.55 7.11 -8.34
CA THR A 877 17.05 6.76 -9.69
C THR A 877 17.79 7.89 -10.40
N TRP A 878 17.76 9.09 -9.83
CA TRP A 878 18.38 10.28 -10.38
C TRP A 878 19.33 10.89 -9.33
N PRO A 879 20.51 10.27 -9.08
CA PRO A 879 21.40 10.65 -7.99
C PRO A 879 22.10 11.99 -8.28
N ARG A 880 21.34 13.08 -8.11
CA ARG A 880 21.85 14.45 -8.06
C ARG A 880 22.88 14.53 -6.94
N ARG A 881 23.79 15.48 -7.10
CA ARG A 881 25.06 15.48 -6.38
C ARG A 881 25.63 16.89 -6.26
N TRP A 882 26.34 17.16 -5.17
CA TRP A 882 26.89 18.46 -4.83
C TRP A 882 28.38 18.35 -4.47
N TRP A 883 29.22 18.52 -5.49
CA TRP A 883 30.67 18.64 -5.37
C TRP A 883 31.11 19.98 -5.99
N PRO A 884 30.88 21.09 -5.29
CA PRO A 884 31.24 22.41 -5.81
C PRO A 884 32.74 22.48 -6.15
N PRO A 885 33.12 23.13 -7.27
CA PRO A 885 34.52 23.25 -7.68
C PRO A 885 35.32 24.26 -6.84
N LEU A 886 34.64 25.02 -5.98
CA LEU A 886 35.21 26.07 -5.15
C LEU A 886 34.85 25.80 -3.69
N TRP A 887 35.64 26.36 -2.78
CA TRP A 887 35.32 26.36 -1.35
C TRP A 887 34.17 27.33 -1.08
N GLY A 888 33.21 26.89 -0.26
CA GLY A 888 32.18 27.78 0.25
C GLY A 888 32.81 28.89 1.11
N LYS A 889 32.35 30.12 0.94
CA LYS A 889 32.77 31.22 1.81
C LYS A 889 32.13 31.02 3.19
N ASN A 890 32.75 31.57 4.24
CA ASN A 890 32.20 31.51 5.60
C ASN A 890 31.86 30.08 6.11
N ALA A 891 32.49 29.05 5.52
CA ALA A 891 32.35 27.68 6.00
C ALA A 891 32.86 27.55 7.44
N VAL A 892 32.17 26.76 8.25
CA VAL A 892 32.60 26.48 9.62
C VAL A 892 33.94 25.73 9.59
N PRO A 893 34.96 26.14 10.38
CA PRO A 893 36.24 25.44 10.40
C PRO A 893 36.08 23.94 10.68
N GLY A 894 36.62 23.10 9.79
CA GLY A 894 36.53 21.64 9.89
C GLY A 894 35.26 21.03 9.28
N ALA A 895 34.32 21.83 8.78
CA ALA A 895 33.16 21.33 8.06
C ALA A 895 33.55 20.75 6.67
N PRO A 896 32.72 19.86 6.10
CA PRO A 896 32.96 19.31 4.76
C PRO A 896 33.12 20.41 3.70
N HIS A 897 33.97 20.16 2.70
CA HIS A 897 34.31 21.14 1.64
C HIS A 897 33.07 21.67 0.88
N TYR A 898 32.01 20.87 0.80
CA TYR A 898 30.78 21.24 0.10
C TYR A 898 29.87 22.23 0.86
N THR A 899 30.25 22.65 2.08
CA THR A 899 29.48 23.55 2.96
C THR A 899 29.94 25.01 2.87
N GLY A 900 29.12 25.93 3.37
CA GLY A 900 29.36 27.37 3.35
C GLY A 900 28.54 28.11 2.29
N ASP A 901 28.90 29.36 2.01
CA ASP A 901 28.19 30.24 1.08
C ASP A 901 28.66 30.00 -0.35
N PHE A 902 27.68 29.81 -1.22
CA PHE A 902 27.82 29.61 -2.66
C PHE A 902 26.86 30.50 -3.45
N ILE A 903 27.14 30.59 -4.74
CA ILE A 903 26.21 31.09 -5.74
C ILE A 903 25.87 29.89 -6.63
N ASP A 904 24.58 29.55 -6.75
CA ASP A 904 24.14 28.44 -7.60
C ASP A 904 24.31 28.76 -9.10
N GLY A 905 23.99 27.79 -9.97
CA GLY A 905 24.17 27.96 -11.42
C GLY A 905 23.31 29.07 -12.06
N PHE A 906 22.28 29.56 -11.38
CA PHE A 906 21.43 30.66 -11.83
C PHE A 906 21.84 32.02 -11.25
N GLY A 907 22.80 32.05 -10.33
CA GLY A 907 23.22 33.26 -9.66
C GLY A 907 22.57 33.48 -8.28
N ASN A 908 21.83 32.50 -7.75
CA ASN A 908 21.16 32.65 -6.46
C ASN A 908 22.13 32.38 -5.31
N PRO A 909 22.18 33.23 -4.27
CA PRO A 909 23.03 33.00 -3.12
C PRO A 909 22.40 31.99 -2.14
N ILE A 910 23.18 30.98 -1.78
CA ILE A 910 22.79 29.89 -0.87
C ILE A 910 23.89 29.61 0.13
N THR A 911 23.51 29.24 1.36
CA THR A 911 24.44 28.76 2.38
C THR A 911 24.15 27.29 2.64
N VAL A 912 25.04 26.41 2.21
CA VAL A 912 24.88 24.95 2.31
C VAL A 912 25.36 24.48 3.69
N ILE A 913 24.49 23.77 4.41
CA ILE A 913 24.74 23.27 5.77
C ILE A 913 25.09 21.78 5.73
N ALA A 914 24.26 20.96 5.09
CA ALA A 914 24.44 19.50 5.01
C ALA A 914 23.90 18.95 3.70
N VAL A 915 24.55 17.91 3.16
CA VAL A 915 24.15 17.24 1.91
C VAL A 915 24.43 15.73 1.97
N ALA A 916 23.42 14.91 1.67
CA ALA A 916 23.51 13.46 1.54
C ALA A 916 24.03 13.05 0.15
N ASN A 917 25.30 13.37 -0.14
CA ASN A 917 25.94 13.06 -1.42
C ASN A 917 26.08 11.55 -1.66
N PRO A 918 25.89 11.05 -2.91
CA PRO A 918 26.13 9.66 -3.28
C PRO A 918 27.51 9.15 -2.87
N ILE A 919 27.59 7.99 -2.23
CA ILE A 919 28.82 7.32 -1.81
C ILE A 919 28.68 5.80 -1.93
N ASN A 920 29.79 5.09 -2.14
CA ASN A 920 29.82 3.64 -2.05
C ASN A 920 29.53 3.24 -0.60
N THR A 921 28.36 2.65 -0.37
CA THR A 921 27.90 2.25 0.96
C THR A 921 28.40 0.87 1.36
N GLY A 922 28.78 0.04 0.38
CA GLY A 922 29.07 -1.39 0.57
C GLY A 922 27.83 -2.25 0.84
N LEU A 923 26.62 -1.73 0.62
CA LEU A 923 25.34 -2.44 0.78
C LEU A 923 24.80 -2.88 -0.59
N GLU A 924 24.06 -4.00 -0.62
CA GLU A 924 23.45 -4.53 -1.85
C GLU A 924 21.91 -4.51 -1.78
N PRO A 925 21.20 -4.10 -2.84
CA PRO A 925 21.76 -3.74 -4.15
C PRO A 925 22.38 -2.33 -4.15
N ALA A 926 23.63 -2.21 -4.63
CA ALA A 926 24.34 -0.94 -4.71
C ALA A 926 23.55 0.11 -5.52
N SER A 927 22.80 -0.33 -6.54
CA SER A 927 21.95 0.55 -7.36
C SER A 927 20.89 1.32 -6.56
N LEU A 928 20.51 0.83 -5.38
CA LEU A 928 19.60 1.48 -4.44
C LEU A 928 20.38 2.28 -3.39
N TYR A 929 21.24 1.63 -2.62
CA TYR A 929 21.82 2.20 -1.40
C TYR A 929 22.88 3.27 -1.64
N ASP A 930 23.68 3.12 -2.70
CA ASP A 930 24.75 4.09 -3.03
C ASP A 930 24.24 5.46 -3.49
N ARG A 931 22.94 5.52 -3.82
CA ARG A 931 22.26 6.74 -4.28
C ARG A 931 21.61 7.51 -3.12
N MET A 932 21.92 7.12 -1.88
CA MET A 932 21.51 7.77 -0.63
C MET A 932 19.99 7.99 -0.48
N PRO A 933 19.15 6.98 -0.77
CA PRO A 933 17.73 7.07 -0.49
C PRO A 933 17.44 7.16 1.01
N GLY A 934 16.34 7.79 1.38
CA GLY A 934 15.99 8.01 2.77
C GLY A 934 14.70 8.78 2.97
N TYR A 935 14.57 9.40 4.14
CA TYR A 935 13.45 10.27 4.49
C TYR A 935 13.89 11.34 5.50
N GLY A 936 13.08 12.39 5.63
CA GLY A 936 13.32 13.45 6.62
C GLY A 936 12.33 13.39 7.78
N VAL A 937 12.75 13.79 8.97
CA VAL A 937 11.84 14.10 10.09
C VAL A 937 12.16 15.47 10.65
N ILE A 938 11.13 16.28 10.84
CA ILE A 938 11.27 17.63 11.39
C ILE A 938 10.49 17.67 12.70
N ARG A 939 11.17 18.03 13.79
CA ARG A 939 10.59 18.15 15.12
C ARG A 939 10.51 19.61 15.53
N PHE A 940 9.32 20.04 15.89
CA PHE A 940 8.99 21.39 16.30
C PHE A 940 8.77 21.38 17.81
N SER A 941 9.64 22.09 18.52
CA SER A 941 9.59 22.30 19.97
C SER A 941 10.03 23.75 20.25
N ASP A 942 10.74 23.99 21.36
CA ASP A 942 11.47 25.24 21.59
C ASP A 942 12.49 25.48 20.46
N ASP A 943 13.22 24.43 20.07
CA ASP A 943 14.06 24.40 18.87
C ASP A 943 13.35 23.64 17.74
N VAL A 944 13.78 23.89 16.50
CA VAL A 944 13.39 23.05 15.35
C VAL A 944 14.54 22.13 14.98
N ILE A 945 14.31 20.82 15.05
CA ILE A 945 15.31 19.79 14.75
C ILE A 945 15.00 19.20 13.39
N PHE A 946 15.98 19.24 12.49
CA PHE A 946 15.94 18.59 11.19
C PHE A 946 16.71 17.28 11.26
N GLU A 947 16.06 16.19 10.90
CA GLU A 947 16.63 14.86 10.84
C GLU A 947 16.58 14.35 9.39
N CYS A 948 17.62 13.62 8.97
CA CYS A 948 17.74 13.08 7.63
C CYS A 948 18.28 11.65 7.70
N TRP A 949 17.38 10.69 7.54
CA TRP A 949 17.65 9.28 7.82
C TRP A 949 17.91 8.50 6.53
N PRO A 950 19.01 7.72 6.46
CA PRO A 950 19.16 6.70 5.44
C PRO A 950 18.05 5.65 5.57
N ARG A 951 17.53 5.17 4.44
CA ARG A 951 16.43 4.19 4.48
C ARG A 951 16.80 2.93 5.27
N TRP A 952 18.04 2.45 5.17
CA TRP A 952 18.53 1.19 5.75
C TRP A 952 18.87 1.27 7.24
N VAL A 953 18.67 2.42 7.89
CA VAL A 953 18.98 2.59 9.31
C VAL A 953 17.70 2.50 10.12
N ASN A 954 17.62 1.49 10.98
CA ASN A 954 16.58 1.42 12.00
C ASN A 954 16.85 2.48 13.09
N PRO A 955 15.97 3.47 13.28
CA PRO A 955 16.20 4.57 14.22
C PRO A 955 16.15 4.14 15.69
N SER A 956 15.67 2.93 16.00
CA SER A 956 15.64 2.38 17.36
C SER A 956 16.95 1.68 17.75
N ASP A 957 17.84 1.42 16.78
CA ASP A 957 19.09 0.70 17.05
C ASP A 957 20.07 1.54 17.87
N LYS A 958 20.81 0.86 18.75
CA LYS A 958 21.86 1.50 19.52
C LYS A 958 22.99 1.95 18.60
N GLY A 959 23.14 3.26 18.45
CA GLY A 959 24.15 3.85 17.57
C GLY A 959 23.67 4.07 16.14
N ALA A 960 22.35 4.05 15.90
CA ALA A 960 21.75 4.49 14.65
C ALA A 960 22.29 5.89 14.25
N GLN A 961 22.69 6.04 12.99
CA GLN A 961 23.27 7.27 12.46
C GLN A 961 22.43 7.81 11.30
N GLN A 962 22.17 9.11 11.36
CA GLN A 962 21.64 9.89 10.26
C GLN A 962 22.74 10.14 9.21
N PHE A 963 22.37 10.72 8.07
CA PHE A 963 23.38 11.23 7.14
C PHE A 963 24.28 12.28 7.82
N GLU A 964 25.52 12.43 7.33
CA GLU A 964 26.48 13.39 7.89
C GLU A 964 25.93 14.83 7.81
N GLY A 965 26.03 15.56 8.93
CA GLY A 965 25.48 16.91 9.07
C GLY A 965 24.11 16.97 9.75
N TRP A 966 23.49 15.81 10.04
CA TRP A 966 22.25 15.69 10.79
C TRP A 966 22.43 14.88 12.10
N PRO A 967 21.60 15.09 13.13
CA PRO A 967 20.53 16.09 13.20
C PRO A 967 21.06 17.52 13.26
N PHE A 968 20.34 18.45 12.65
CA PHE A 968 20.63 19.89 12.74
C PHE A 968 19.60 20.58 13.62
N ILE A 969 20.06 21.41 14.54
CA ILE A 969 19.21 22.13 15.50
C ILE A 969 19.17 23.61 15.11
N LEU A 970 17.98 24.10 14.77
CA LEU A 970 17.69 25.51 14.58
C LEU A 970 17.11 26.07 15.89
N THR A 971 17.92 26.84 16.62
CA THR A 971 17.50 27.53 17.83
C THR A 971 16.65 28.76 17.48
N LYS A 972 15.47 28.88 18.08
CA LYS A 972 14.58 30.04 17.91
C LYS A 972 15.13 31.31 18.54
#